data_AF-I9WPT6-F1
#
_entry.id   AF-I9WPT6-F1
#
_cell.length_a   1.000
_cell.length_b   1.000
_cell.length_c   1.000
_cell.angle_alpha   90.00
_cell.angle_beta   90.00
_cell.angle_gamma   90.00
#
_symmetry.space_group_name_H-M   'P 1'
#
loop_
_entity.id
_entity.type
_entity.pdbx_description
1 polymer ?
#
loop_
_entity_poly.entity_id
_entity_poly.type
_entity_poly.pdbx_seq_one_letter_code
_entity_poly.pdbx_strand_id
1 'polypeptide(L)'
;MEIQQTHRKINRPIISLALVGVLIGTELGANTPNDPIHSESRAFFTTVIIPAIVGGIATGAAVGTVSGLLSWGLKQAEQANKAPDKPDKVWRIQAGRGFDNFPHKQYDLYKSLLSSKIDGGWDWGNAARHYWVKDGQWNKLEVDMQNAVGTYNLSGLINFTGGDLDVNMQKATLRLGQFNGNSFTSFKDGANRTTRVNFDAKNILIDNFVEINNRVGSGAGRKASSTVLTLKSSEKITSRENAEISLYDGATLNLVSSSNQSVDLYGKVWMGRLQYVGAYLAPSYSTIDTSKVQGEMNFRHLAVGDQNAAQAGIIANKKTNIGTLDLWQSAGLSIITPPEGGYESKTKDNPQNNPKNDAQKTEIQPTQVIDGPFAGGKDTVVNIFHLNTKADGTLRAGGFKASLSTNAAHLHIGEGGVNLSNQASGRTLLVENLTGNITVEGTLRVNNQVGGAAVAGSSANFEFKAGEDTNNATATFNNDIHLGKAVNLRVDAHTAYFNGNIYLGKSTNLRVNGHSAHFKNIDASKSDNGLNTSALDFSGVTDKVNINKLTTSATNVNIKNFDIKELVVTTRVQSFGQYTIFGENIGDKSRIGVVSLQTGYSPAYSGGVTFKSGKKLVIDEIYHAPWNYFDARNVTDVEINKRILFGAPGNIAGKTGLMFNNLTLNSNASMDYGKDLDLTIQGHFTNNQGTMNLFVQDGRVATLNAGHQASMIFNNVVDSATGFYKPLIKINNAQNLTKNKEHVLVKARNIDYNLVGVQGASYDNISASNTNLQEQFKERLALYNNNNRMDICVVRKDNLNDIKACGMAIGNQSMVNNPENYKYLEGKAWKNTGINKTANNTTIAVNLGNNSTLTNSTHRYHKFTHKHH
;
A
#
# COMPACT_ATOMS: atom_id res chain seq x y z
N MET A 1 -35.26 -56.11 -34.47
CA MET A 1 -34.08 -56.96 -34.19
C MET A 1 -33.22 -56.20 -33.20
N GLU A 2 -33.54 -56.26 -31.91
CA GLU A 2 -33.03 -57.25 -30.94
C GLU A 2 -31.50 -57.17 -30.78
N ILE A 3 -31.03 -56.47 -29.72
CA ILE A 3 -30.57 -57.01 -28.42
C ILE A 3 -29.20 -57.72 -28.53
N GLN A 4 -28.17 -57.18 -27.87
CA GLN A 4 -27.57 -57.85 -26.72
C GLN A 4 -26.60 -56.95 -25.93
N GLN A 5 -26.92 -56.82 -24.63
CA GLN A 5 -26.02 -56.43 -23.55
C GLN A 5 -25.08 -57.60 -23.22
N THR A 6 -23.88 -57.30 -22.72
CA THR A 6 -23.16 -58.24 -21.84
C THR A 6 -22.35 -57.49 -20.80
N HIS A 7 -22.74 -57.67 -19.53
CA HIS A 7 -22.00 -57.26 -18.34
C HIS A 7 -20.86 -58.25 -18.04
N ARG A 8 -19.73 -57.74 -17.54
CA ARG A 8 -18.79 -58.51 -16.70
C ARG A 8 -18.38 -57.68 -15.47
N LYS A 9 -18.83 -58.12 -14.29
CA LYS A 9 -18.31 -57.75 -12.96
C LYS A 9 -17.04 -58.55 -12.67
N ILE A 10 -15.99 -57.92 -12.14
CA ILE A 10 -15.06 -58.53 -11.16
C ILE A 10 -14.60 -57.46 -10.13
N ASN A 11 -14.63 -57.91 -8.87
CA ASN A 11 -14.41 -57.28 -7.56
C ASN A 11 -13.19 -56.36 -7.37
N ARG A 12 -13.37 -55.32 -6.54
CA ARG A 12 -12.31 -54.71 -5.69
C ARG A 12 -12.83 -54.49 -4.26
N PRO A 13 -12.01 -54.73 -3.22
CA PRO A 13 -12.44 -54.72 -1.82
C PRO A 13 -12.57 -53.30 -1.26
N ILE A 14 -13.57 -53.15 -0.40
CA ILE A 14 -13.87 -51.98 0.43
C ILE A 14 -12.96 -52.05 1.67
N ILE A 15 -12.13 -51.03 1.89
CA ILE A 15 -11.64 -50.68 3.22
C ILE A 15 -12.00 -49.21 3.48
N SER A 16 -12.80 -49.05 4.53
CA SER A 16 -13.34 -47.82 5.09
C SER A 16 -12.22 -46.90 5.61
N LEU A 17 -12.29 -45.61 5.29
CA LEU A 17 -11.58 -44.57 6.04
C LEU A 17 -12.63 -43.63 6.62
N ALA A 18 -12.82 -43.72 7.93
CA ALA A 18 -13.75 -42.92 8.70
C ALA A 18 -13.38 -41.43 8.61
N LEU A 19 -14.33 -40.63 8.12
CA LEU A 19 -14.31 -39.18 8.16
C LEU A 19 -15.00 -38.76 9.48
N VAL A 20 -14.24 -38.17 10.41
CA VAL A 20 -14.83 -37.44 11.55
C VAL A 20 -14.47 -35.98 11.36
N GLY A 21 -15.48 -35.18 11.04
CA GLY A 21 -15.39 -33.73 10.97
C GLY A 21 -15.68 -33.10 12.33
N VAL A 22 -15.14 -31.91 12.55
CA VAL A 22 -15.70 -30.90 13.45
C VAL A 22 -15.60 -29.53 12.77
N LEU A 23 -16.71 -28.80 12.88
CA LEU A 23 -17.15 -27.57 12.23
C LEU A 23 -16.23 -26.36 12.42
N ILE A 24 -16.19 -25.54 11.37
CA ILE A 24 -15.93 -24.10 11.41
C ILE A 24 -17.31 -23.42 11.30
N GLY A 25 -17.74 -22.67 12.32
CA GLY A 25 -18.87 -21.73 12.25
C GLY A 25 -18.38 -20.37 12.77
N THR A 26 -18.28 -19.34 11.94
CA THR A 26 -19.32 -18.34 11.62
C THR A 26 -19.93 -17.68 12.86
N GLU A 27 -19.47 -16.47 13.15
CA GLU A 27 -20.15 -15.49 13.99
C GLU A 27 -21.39 -14.95 13.25
N LEU A 28 -22.53 -14.92 13.95
CA LEU A 28 -23.74 -14.15 13.62
C LEU A 28 -24.35 -13.71 14.96
N GLY A 29 -24.54 -12.40 15.13
CA GLY A 29 -24.97 -11.77 16.38
C GLY A 29 -26.48 -11.62 16.56
N ALA A 30 -26.88 -11.22 17.78
CA ALA A 30 -28.12 -10.49 18.09
C ALA A 30 -28.10 -9.88 19.52
N ASN A 31 -28.04 -8.54 19.58
CA ASN A 31 -28.72 -7.54 20.43
C ASN A 31 -29.22 -7.83 21.88
N THR A 32 -28.60 -7.09 22.84
CA THR A 32 -29.13 -6.17 23.91
C THR A 32 -30.02 -6.68 25.08
N PRO A 33 -30.25 -5.91 26.18
CA PRO A 33 -29.38 -5.09 27.06
C PRO A 33 -29.64 -5.34 28.59
N ASN A 34 -28.82 -4.81 29.52
CA ASN A 34 -29.17 -4.27 30.88
C ASN A 34 -28.03 -4.41 31.93
N ASP A 35 -27.35 -3.29 32.20
CA ASP A 35 -27.07 -2.67 33.51
C ASP A 35 -26.25 -3.36 34.65
N PRO A 36 -25.66 -2.54 35.56
CA PRO A 36 -24.29 -2.68 36.05
C PRO A 36 -24.18 -3.05 37.54
N ILE A 37 -23.08 -3.67 38.00
CA ILE A 37 -22.63 -3.62 39.41
C ILE A 37 -21.11 -3.85 39.52
N HIS A 38 -20.47 -3.01 40.34
CA HIS A 38 -19.09 -3.07 40.83
C HIS A 38 -18.82 -4.27 41.78
N SER A 39 -17.60 -4.82 41.74
CA SER A 39 -16.74 -5.14 42.92
C SER A 39 -15.54 -5.99 42.45
N GLU A 40 -14.33 -5.46 42.54
CA GLU A 40 -13.38 -5.71 43.64
C GLU A 40 -13.16 -7.20 43.99
N SER A 41 -12.03 -7.74 43.53
CA SER A 41 -11.30 -8.80 44.24
C SER A 41 -9.82 -8.64 43.92
N ARG A 42 -9.13 -7.95 44.83
CA ARG A 42 -7.67 -7.94 44.95
C ARG A 42 -7.24 -9.34 45.39
N ALA A 43 -6.41 -10.02 44.61
CA ALA A 43 -5.66 -11.17 45.06
C ALA A 43 -4.16 -10.82 45.10
N PHE A 44 -3.61 -10.97 46.29
CA PHE A 44 -2.25 -10.70 46.74
C PHE A 44 -1.16 -11.21 45.79
N PHE A 45 -0.33 -10.30 45.27
CA PHE A 45 1.00 -10.65 44.74
C PHE A 45 2.00 -10.58 45.89
N THR A 46 2.57 -11.72 46.25
CA THR A 46 3.75 -11.79 47.10
C THR A 46 4.94 -11.23 46.33
N THR A 47 5.44 -10.11 46.84
CA THR A 47 6.74 -9.50 46.52
C THR A 47 7.85 -10.55 46.51
N VAL A 48 8.41 -10.81 45.33
CA VAL A 48 9.76 -11.37 45.19
C VAL A 48 10.66 -10.24 44.73
N ILE A 49 11.72 -10.04 45.50
CA ILE A 49 12.68 -8.94 45.43
C ILE A 49 13.39 -8.97 44.07
N ILE A 50 13.24 -7.87 43.35
CA ILE A 50 13.89 -7.51 42.09
C ILE A 50 15.36 -7.15 42.36
N PRO A 51 16.28 -7.66 41.54
CA PRO A 51 17.24 -6.77 40.89
C PRO A 51 16.98 -6.78 39.38
N ALA A 52 16.58 -5.63 38.88
CA ALA A 52 16.37 -5.36 37.47
C ALA A 52 17.72 -5.26 36.75
N ILE A 53 17.75 -5.66 35.47
CA ILE A 53 18.14 -4.82 34.32
C ILE A 53 17.74 -5.59 33.05
N VAL A 54 17.21 -4.84 32.08
CA VAL A 54 16.39 -5.22 30.91
C VAL A 54 14.93 -5.49 31.26
N GLY A 55 14.21 -4.43 31.68
CA GLY A 55 12.76 -4.45 31.82
C GLY A 55 12.08 -3.87 30.58
N GLY A 56 11.03 -4.55 30.12
CA GLY A 56 10.11 -4.02 29.11
C GLY A 56 9.31 -5.07 28.34
N ILE A 57 8.60 -5.98 29.03
CA ILE A 57 7.59 -6.84 28.39
C ILE A 57 6.23 -6.45 28.95
N ALA A 58 5.38 -5.87 28.11
CA ALA A 58 3.94 -5.95 28.28
C ALA A 58 3.43 -6.90 27.19
N THR A 59 2.96 -8.07 27.61
CA THR A 59 2.30 -9.05 26.74
C THR A 59 1.01 -8.44 26.18
N GLY A 60 0.98 -8.18 24.88
CA GLY A 60 -0.21 -7.82 24.12
C GLY A 60 -0.22 -8.61 22.81
N ALA A 61 -1.31 -9.33 22.56
CA ALA A 61 -1.44 -10.31 21.49
C ALA A 61 -1.55 -9.68 20.08
N ALA A 62 -0.82 -10.25 19.10
CA ALA A 62 -1.27 -10.41 17.72
C ALA A 62 -0.37 -11.45 17.02
N VAL A 63 -0.81 -12.71 17.01
CA VAL A 63 -0.16 -13.79 16.26
C VAL A 63 -0.60 -13.67 14.80
N GLY A 64 0.29 -13.19 13.93
CA GLY A 64 0.05 -13.04 12.50
C GLY A 64 1.32 -13.27 11.66
N THR A 65 1.65 -14.55 11.41
CA THR A 65 2.57 -14.99 10.33
C THR A 65 4.06 -14.59 10.40
N VAL A 66 4.72 -14.69 11.55
CA VAL A 66 6.20 -14.56 11.64
C VAL A 66 6.88 -15.94 11.65
N SER A 67 6.66 -16.78 10.64
CA SER A 67 7.22 -18.15 10.68
C SER A 67 8.75 -18.21 10.42
N GLY A 68 9.30 -17.22 9.71
CA GLY A 68 10.73 -17.15 9.35
C GLY A 68 11.63 -16.66 10.49
N LEU A 69 11.34 -15.47 11.05
CA LEU A 69 12.12 -14.88 12.15
C LEU A 69 12.10 -15.77 13.40
N LEU A 70 10.97 -16.41 13.72
CA LEU A 70 10.87 -17.32 14.86
C LEU A 70 11.76 -18.55 14.68
N SER A 71 11.84 -19.14 13.46
CA SER A 71 12.64 -20.35 13.24
C SER A 71 14.16 -20.07 13.20
N TRP A 72 14.60 -19.03 12.48
CA TRP A 72 16.01 -18.63 12.46
C TRP A 72 16.44 -18.02 13.80
N GLY A 73 15.64 -17.15 14.41
CA GLY A 73 15.94 -16.49 15.68
C GLY A 73 16.15 -17.49 16.82
N LEU A 74 15.32 -18.54 16.90
CA LEU A 74 15.52 -19.64 17.87
C LEU A 74 16.86 -20.36 17.63
N LYS A 75 17.21 -20.65 16.37
CA LYS A 75 18.47 -21.31 16.01
C LYS A 75 19.69 -20.43 16.29
N GLN A 76 19.58 -19.13 16.02
CA GLN A 76 20.63 -18.17 16.33
C GLN A 76 20.82 -18.04 17.84
N ALA A 77 19.74 -17.96 18.63
CA ALA A 77 19.81 -17.87 20.09
C ALA A 77 20.39 -19.14 20.71
N GLU A 78 20.06 -20.31 20.18
CA GLU A 78 20.67 -21.60 20.56
C GLU A 78 22.19 -21.59 20.32
N GLN A 79 22.64 -21.12 19.15
CA GLN A 79 24.07 -21.03 18.81
C GLN A 79 24.83 -19.96 19.62
N ALA A 80 24.23 -18.79 19.82
CA ALA A 80 24.84 -17.69 20.55
C ALA A 80 25.05 -18.03 22.05
N ASN A 81 24.14 -18.82 22.63
CA ASN A 81 24.23 -19.27 24.02
C ASN A 81 25.11 -20.52 24.21
N LYS A 82 25.55 -21.17 23.12
CA LYS A 82 26.43 -22.34 23.20
C LYS A 82 27.85 -21.92 23.62
N ALA A 83 28.27 -22.34 24.82
CA ALA A 83 29.64 -22.14 25.27
C ALA A 83 30.64 -22.79 24.28
N PRO A 84 31.86 -22.22 24.10
CA PRO A 84 32.91 -22.89 23.35
C PRO A 84 33.16 -24.31 23.90
N ASP A 85 33.30 -25.28 22.99
CA ASP A 85 33.57 -26.65 23.38
C ASP A 85 34.93 -26.72 24.09
N LYS A 86 35.03 -27.44 25.22
CA LYS A 86 36.30 -27.59 25.94
C LYS A 86 37.27 -28.40 25.07
N PRO A 87 38.48 -27.88 24.75
CA PRO A 87 39.47 -28.62 23.99
C PRO A 87 40.20 -29.62 24.88
N ASP A 88 40.58 -30.78 24.33
CA ASP A 88 41.35 -31.78 25.10
C ASP A 88 42.82 -31.36 25.23
N LYS A 89 43.37 -30.74 24.19
CA LYS A 89 44.72 -30.16 24.16
C LYS A 89 44.72 -28.76 23.54
N VAL A 90 45.60 -27.90 24.04
CA VAL A 90 45.86 -26.56 23.48
C VAL A 90 47.31 -26.50 23.01
N TRP A 91 47.49 -26.40 21.69
CA TRP A 91 48.76 -26.18 21.04
C TRP A 91 49.03 -24.69 20.91
N ARG A 92 50.29 -24.28 21.11
CA ARG A 92 50.72 -22.89 20.96
C ARG A 92 51.87 -22.77 19.99
N ILE A 93 51.80 -21.76 19.12
CA ILE A 93 52.88 -21.31 18.26
C ILE A 93 53.13 -19.84 18.58
N GLN A 94 54.38 -19.49 18.86
CA GLN A 94 54.82 -18.11 18.97
C GLN A 94 55.69 -17.79 17.75
N ALA A 95 55.37 -16.74 17.00
CA ALA A 95 56.20 -16.32 15.88
C ALA A 95 57.59 -15.87 16.39
N GLY A 96 58.66 -16.50 15.88
CA GLY A 96 60.04 -16.21 16.30
C GLY A 96 60.61 -14.89 15.76
N ARG A 97 61.84 -14.54 16.19
CA ARG A 97 62.57 -13.35 15.69
C ARG A 97 62.73 -13.42 14.16
N GLY A 98 62.35 -12.36 13.44
CA GLY A 98 62.48 -12.27 11.98
C GLY A 98 61.17 -12.05 11.20
N PHE A 99 60.01 -12.24 11.84
CA PHE A 99 58.69 -11.88 11.28
C PHE A 99 58.30 -10.42 11.58
N ASP A 100 59.03 -9.76 12.47
CA ASP A 100 58.84 -8.38 12.94
C ASP A 100 59.65 -7.33 12.16
N ASN A 101 60.61 -7.76 11.32
CA ASN A 101 61.57 -6.86 10.67
C ASN A 101 61.25 -6.49 9.21
N PHE A 102 60.31 -7.17 8.54
CA PHE A 102 60.08 -7.03 7.10
C PHE A 102 58.64 -6.64 6.75
N PRO A 103 58.27 -5.35 6.86
CA PRO A 103 56.88 -4.89 6.73
C PRO A 103 56.26 -5.03 5.32
N HIS A 104 57.06 -5.28 4.29
CA HIS A 104 56.59 -5.45 2.91
C HIS A 104 56.70 -6.89 2.39
N LYS A 105 57.17 -7.83 3.22
CA LYS A 105 57.34 -9.22 2.81
C LYS A 105 55.99 -9.94 2.81
N GLN A 106 55.80 -10.80 1.80
CA GLN A 106 54.68 -11.73 1.75
C GLN A 106 55.11 -13.10 2.29
N TYR A 107 54.33 -13.65 3.20
CA TYR A 107 54.57 -14.94 3.83
C TYR A 107 53.43 -15.90 3.52
N ASP A 108 53.75 -17.17 3.30
CA ASP A 108 52.75 -18.25 3.26
C ASP A 108 52.43 -18.66 4.70
N LEU A 109 51.26 -18.27 5.21
CA LEU A 109 50.87 -18.49 6.61
C LEU A 109 50.82 -19.98 6.95
N TYR A 110 50.32 -20.81 6.02
CA TYR A 110 50.19 -22.24 6.24
C TYR A 110 51.56 -22.89 6.33
N LYS A 111 52.41 -22.72 5.31
CA LYS A 111 53.74 -23.34 5.30
C LYS A 111 54.64 -22.83 6.42
N SER A 112 54.61 -21.53 6.69
CA SER A 112 55.56 -20.90 7.62
C SER A 112 55.24 -21.19 9.09
N LEU A 113 53.96 -21.33 9.45
CA LEU A 113 53.54 -21.43 10.85
C LEU A 113 52.57 -22.59 11.08
N LEU A 114 51.46 -22.65 10.34
CA LEU A 114 50.37 -23.57 10.68
C LEU A 114 50.68 -25.05 10.41
N SER A 115 51.47 -25.36 9.38
CA SER A 115 51.76 -26.73 8.93
C SER A 115 52.42 -27.62 10.00
N SER A 116 53.06 -27.01 11.01
CA SER A 116 53.68 -27.72 12.13
C SER A 116 52.67 -28.30 13.13
N LYS A 117 51.44 -27.76 13.17
CA LYS A 117 50.37 -28.11 14.12
C LYS A 117 49.00 -28.30 13.45
N ILE A 118 48.93 -28.33 12.12
CA ILE A 118 47.77 -28.73 11.35
C ILE A 118 48.12 -30.01 10.61
N ASP A 119 47.50 -31.11 11.04
CA ASP A 119 47.63 -32.39 10.38
C ASP A 119 46.66 -32.46 9.19
N GLY A 120 46.93 -33.37 8.26
CA GLY A 120 46.04 -33.63 7.14
C GLY A 120 46.01 -35.11 6.78
N GLY A 121 44.89 -35.55 6.24
CA GLY A 121 44.68 -36.94 5.86
C GLY A 121 43.53 -37.11 4.88
N TRP A 122 43.21 -38.37 4.58
CA TRP A 122 42.17 -38.75 3.64
C TRP A 122 40.94 -39.28 4.39
N ASP A 123 39.78 -38.64 4.21
CA ASP A 123 38.51 -39.15 4.72
C ASP A 123 37.89 -40.07 3.66
N TRP A 124 37.94 -41.38 3.91
CA TRP A 124 37.43 -42.40 2.98
C TRP A 124 35.94 -42.28 2.72
N GLY A 125 35.15 -41.94 3.75
CA GLY A 125 33.69 -41.84 3.63
C GLY A 125 33.24 -40.71 2.71
N ASN A 126 33.94 -39.57 2.72
CA ASN A 126 33.66 -38.44 1.83
C ASN A 126 34.56 -38.38 0.59
N ALA A 127 35.53 -39.29 0.46
CA ALA A 127 36.52 -39.35 -0.61
C ALA A 127 37.23 -38.00 -0.84
N ALA A 128 37.70 -37.38 0.24
CA ALA A 128 38.38 -36.09 0.16
C ALA A 128 39.51 -35.95 1.17
N ARG A 129 40.51 -35.13 0.80
CA ARG A 129 41.51 -34.66 1.75
C ARG A 129 40.88 -33.63 2.69
N HIS A 130 41.24 -33.73 3.95
CA HIS A 130 40.81 -32.80 5.00
C HIS A 130 41.94 -32.54 6.00
N TYR A 131 41.80 -31.46 6.76
CA TYR A 131 42.79 -30.98 7.73
C TYR A 131 42.16 -30.78 9.11
N TRP A 132 42.95 -30.90 10.16
CA TRP A 132 42.52 -30.67 11.54
C TRP A 132 43.70 -30.23 12.41
N VAL A 133 43.41 -29.64 13.58
CA VAL A 133 44.46 -29.33 14.57
C VAL A 133 45.14 -30.62 15.03
N LYS A 134 46.45 -30.57 15.24
CA LYS A 134 47.27 -31.71 15.63
C LYS A 134 46.64 -32.56 16.74
N ASP A 135 46.71 -33.88 16.58
CA ASP A 135 46.15 -34.91 17.47
C ASP A 135 44.61 -35.00 17.52
N GLY A 136 43.86 -34.28 16.65
CA GLY A 136 42.41 -34.48 16.50
C GLY A 136 41.57 -33.20 16.40
N GLN A 137 40.33 -33.32 15.92
CA GLN A 137 39.39 -32.22 15.68
C GLN A 137 38.85 -31.55 16.97
N TRP A 138 39.16 -32.10 18.13
CA TRP A 138 38.72 -31.63 19.45
C TRP A 138 39.83 -30.87 20.20
N ASN A 139 40.92 -30.51 19.51
CA ASN A 139 42.03 -29.74 20.08
C ASN A 139 42.01 -28.28 19.59
N LYS A 140 42.74 -27.41 20.28
CA LYS A 140 42.86 -25.99 19.93
C LYS A 140 44.29 -25.65 19.51
N LEU A 141 44.45 -24.75 18.54
CA LEU A 141 45.72 -24.15 18.13
C LEU A 141 45.65 -22.63 18.31
N GLU A 142 46.54 -22.09 19.14
CA GLU A 142 46.74 -20.66 19.33
C GLU A 142 48.06 -20.23 18.68
N VAL A 143 48.01 -19.25 17.80
CA VAL A 143 49.16 -18.68 17.09
C VAL A 143 49.30 -17.22 17.48
N ASP A 144 50.35 -16.92 18.23
CA ASP A 144 50.65 -15.56 18.69
C ASP A 144 51.73 -14.92 17.81
N MET A 145 51.32 -13.87 17.09
CA MET A 145 52.13 -13.12 16.14
C MET A 145 52.01 -11.61 16.39
N GLN A 146 51.69 -11.16 17.62
CA GLN A 146 51.39 -9.75 17.94
C GLN A 146 52.40 -8.71 17.40
N ASN A 147 53.67 -9.07 17.26
CA ASN A 147 54.72 -8.19 16.74
C ASN A 147 55.06 -8.39 15.26
N ALA A 148 54.48 -9.40 14.60
CA ALA A 148 54.74 -9.69 13.21
C ALA A 148 54.16 -8.60 12.30
N VAL A 149 54.91 -8.26 11.25
CA VAL A 149 54.54 -7.26 10.22
C VAL A 149 54.60 -7.89 8.84
N GLY A 150 54.02 -7.24 7.84
CA GLY A 150 53.93 -7.77 6.48
C GLY A 150 52.58 -8.38 6.15
N THR A 151 52.53 -9.14 5.05
CA THR A 151 51.30 -9.76 4.54
C THR A 151 51.38 -11.27 4.62
N TYR A 152 50.41 -11.89 5.27
CA TYR A 152 50.31 -13.34 5.47
C TYR A 152 49.20 -13.91 4.60
N ASN A 153 49.59 -14.69 3.60
CA ASN A 153 48.68 -15.32 2.66
C ASN A 153 48.29 -16.71 3.19
N LEU A 154 47.00 -16.95 3.38
CA LEU A 154 46.44 -18.28 3.60
C LEU A 154 45.69 -18.70 2.35
N SER A 155 46.20 -19.67 1.61
CA SER A 155 45.62 -20.10 0.33
C SER A 155 45.72 -21.61 0.17
N GLY A 156 44.60 -22.26 -0.14
CA GLY A 156 44.53 -23.71 -0.36
C GLY A 156 44.30 -24.55 0.89
N LEU A 157 43.95 -23.95 2.03
CA LEU A 157 43.48 -24.70 3.19
C LEU A 157 42.01 -25.09 2.98
N ILE A 158 41.80 -26.21 2.28
CA ILE A 158 40.48 -26.73 1.89
C ILE A 158 40.08 -27.89 2.79
N ASN A 159 38.85 -27.88 3.26
CA ASN A 159 38.26 -28.85 4.19
C ASN A 159 39.02 -28.89 5.52
N PHE A 160 39.25 -27.74 6.14
CA PHE A 160 39.67 -27.70 7.54
C PHE A 160 38.47 -28.12 8.41
N THR A 161 38.48 -29.36 8.88
CA THR A 161 37.34 -30.07 9.52
C THR A 161 37.27 -29.94 11.04
N GLY A 162 38.19 -29.21 11.64
CA GLY A 162 38.06 -28.87 13.05
C GLY A 162 39.35 -28.85 13.85
N GLY A 163 39.11 -28.58 15.12
CA GLY A 163 40.06 -28.03 16.06
C GLY A 163 40.02 -26.51 15.99
N ASP A 164 39.83 -25.88 17.14
CA ASP A 164 39.71 -24.42 17.22
C ASP A 164 41.03 -23.77 16.80
N LEU A 165 40.96 -22.74 15.97
CA LEU A 165 42.14 -22.06 15.42
C LEU A 165 42.07 -20.57 15.76
N ASP A 166 42.98 -20.10 16.60
CA ASP A 166 43.11 -18.69 16.96
C ASP A 166 44.43 -18.16 16.43
N VAL A 167 44.37 -17.23 15.46
CA VAL A 167 45.55 -16.58 14.89
C VAL A 167 45.53 -15.10 15.21
N ASN A 168 46.43 -14.66 16.09
CA ASN A 168 46.58 -13.27 16.50
C ASN A 168 47.78 -12.63 15.79
N MET A 169 47.51 -11.65 14.94
CA MET A 169 48.46 -10.94 14.08
C MET A 169 48.12 -9.45 13.93
N GLN A 170 47.83 -8.79 15.06
CA GLN A 170 47.32 -7.41 15.15
C GLN A 170 48.10 -6.32 14.38
N LYS A 171 49.36 -6.54 14.02
CA LYS A 171 50.19 -5.58 13.26
C LYS A 171 50.39 -5.96 11.79
N ALA A 172 49.86 -7.10 11.36
CA ALA A 172 50.06 -7.64 10.02
C ALA A 172 48.75 -7.71 9.21
N THR A 173 48.89 -7.75 7.89
CA THR A 173 47.78 -7.94 6.96
C THR A 173 47.56 -9.42 6.72
N LEU A 174 46.35 -9.92 6.99
CA LEU A 174 45.91 -11.23 6.55
C LEU A 174 45.33 -11.14 5.14
N ARG A 175 45.77 -12.04 4.27
CA ARG A 175 45.18 -12.25 2.96
C ARG A 175 44.59 -13.65 2.88
N LEU A 176 43.27 -13.74 2.92
CA LEU A 176 42.52 -14.98 2.73
C LEU A 176 42.34 -15.22 1.24
N GLY A 177 43.15 -16.15 0.73
CA GLY A 177 43.21 -16.50 -0.68
C GLY A 177 44.34 -15.78 -1.42
N GLN A 178 44.77 -16.40 -2.51
CA GLN A 178 45.68 -15.80 -3.51
C GLN A 178 45.53 -16.57 -4.82
N PHE A 179 46.06 -17.79 -4.87
CA PHE A 179 45.93 -18.68 -6.03
C PHE A 179 44.74 -19.64 -5.90
N ASN A 180 44.36 -19.97 -4.67
CA ASN A 180 43.22 -20.83 -4.34
C ASN A 180 42.46 -20.27 -3.13
N GLY A 181 41.22 -20.71 -2.93
CA GLY A 181 40.38 -20.35 -1.79
C GLY A 181 40.69 -21.14 -0.52
N ASN A 182 39.84 -20.99 0.49
CA ASN A 182 39.90 -21.70 1.77
C ASN A 182 38.53 -22.20 2.18
N SER A 183 38.47 -23.28 2.96
CA SER A 183 37.22 -23.70 3.58
C SER A 183 37.39 -24.23 4.99
N PHE A 184 36.48 -23.81 5.85
CA PHE A 184 36.44 -24.15 7.27
C PHE A 184 35.11 -24.83 7.56
N THR A 185 35.16 -26.02 8.14
CA THR A 185 34.00 -26.87 8.40
C THR A 185 34.22 -27.67 9.68
N SER A 186 33.21 -28.44 10.06
CA SER A 186 33.28 -29.37 11.19
C SER A 186 32.78 -30.74 10.77
N PHE A 187 33.00 -31.76 11.60
CA PHE A 187 32.25 -33.00 11.50
C PHE A 187 31.24 -33.12 12.64
N LYS A 188 30.06 -33.61 12.31
CA LYS A 188 29.05 -34.02 13.27
C LYS A 188 29.54 -35.28 13.99
N ASP A 189 29.82 -35.11 15.28
CA ASP A 189 30.25 -36.14 16.21
C ASP A 189 29.22 -36.30 17.35
N GLY A 190 29.45 -37.22 18.28
CA GLY A 190 28.54 -37.42 19.43
C GLY A 190 28.41 -36.19 20.34
N ALA A 191 29.34 -35.23 20.25
CA ALA A 191 29.33 -33.99 21.00
C ALA A 191 28.74 -32.80 20.20
N ASN A 192 28.36 -33.00 18.93
CA ASN A 192 27.91 -31.96 18.00
C ASN A 192 28.77 -30.70 18.08
N ARG A 193 30.10 -30.87 18.01
CA ARG A 193 31.05 -29.77 18.21
C ARG A 193 30.91 -28.67 17.15
N THR A 194 31.32 -27.48 17.54
CA THR A 194 31.38 -26.30 16.68
C THR A 194 32.84 -25.93 16.45
N THR A 195 33.28 -25.88 15.19
CA THR A 195 34.65 -25.41 14.89
C THR A 195 34.70 -23.90 14.93
N ARG A 196 35.58 -23.32 15.75
CA ARG A 196 35.77 -21.86 15.83
C ARG A 196 37.12 -21.47 15.25
N VAL A 197 37.09 -20.64 14.21
CA VAL A 197 38.28 -20.12 13.54
C VAL A 197 38.30 -18.62 13.71
N ASN A 198 39.34 -18.07 14.33
CA ASN A 198 39.46 -16.67 14.65
C ASN A 198 40.75 -16.11 14.07
N PHE A 199 40.62 -15.02 13.31
CA PHE A 199 41.74 -14.22 12.82
C PHE A 199 41.62 -12.80 13.41
N ASP A 200 42.65 -12.36 14.15
CA ASP A 200 42.78 -10.99 14.67
C ASP A 200 43.95 -10.31 13.96
N ALA A 201 43.68 -9.44 12.99
CA ALA A 201 44.69 -8.86 12.11
C ALA A 201 44.62 -7.32 12.05
N LYS A 202 45.64 -6.70 11.48
CA LYS A 202 45.60 -5.26 11.16
C LYS A 202 44.61 -4.97 10.03
N ASN A 203 44.77 -5.70 8.93
CA ASN A 203 43.91 -5.65 7.75
C ASN A 203 43.55 -7.08 7.34
N ILE A 204 42.33 -7.29 6.83
CA ILE A 204 41.89 -8.56 6.26
C ILE A 204 41.45 -8.33 4.81
N LEU A 205 42.13 -9.01 3.90
CA LEU A 205 41.83 -9.00 2.46
C LEU A 205 41.31 -10.37 2.05
N ILE A 206 40.09 -10.45 1.51
CA ILE A 206 39.50 -11.68 0.99
C ILE A 206 39.61 -11.65 -0.53
N ASP A 207 40.59 -12.36 -1.05
CA ASP A 207 41.00 -12.25 -2.46
C ASP A 207 40.54 -13.43 -3.33
N ASN A 208 39.96 -14.46 -2.72
CA ASN A 208 39.45 -15.65 -3.40
C ASN A 208 38.24 -16.20 -2.61
N PHE A 209 37.74 -17.39 -2.97
CA PHE A 209 36.60 -17.97 -2.27
C PHE A 209 36.92 -18.38 -0.82
N VAL A 210 35.93 -18.18 0.07
CA VAL A 210 35.94 -18.66 1.46
C VAL A 210 34.62 -19.38 1.71
N GLU A 211 34.67 -20.68 1.96
CA GLU A 211 33.48 -21.47 2.28
C GLU A 211 33.44 -21.80 3.78
N ILE A 212 32.29 -21.56 4.41
CA ILE A 212 32.09 -21.76 5.85
C ILE A 212 31.03 -22.84 6.05
N ASN A 213 31.40 -23.86 6.81
CA ASN A 213 30.66 -25.10 7.03
C ASN A 213 30.34 -25.88 5.74
N ASN A 214 31.27 -25.87 4.78
CA ASN A 214 31.09 -26.54 3.50
C ASN A 214 30.95 -28.06 3.64
N ARG A 215 30.40 -28.69 2.60
CA ARG A 215 30.39 -30.15 2.47
C ARG A 215 31.81 -30.64 2.19
N VAL A 216 32.27 -31.61 2.99
CA VAL A 216 33.53 -32.31 2.70
C VAL A 216 33.30 -33.32 1.58
N GLY A 217 34.05 -33.17 0.47
CA GLY A 217 34.05 -34.12 -0.64
C GLY A 217 32.65 -34.42 -1.22
N SER A 218 32.34 -35.71 -1.36
CA SER A 218 31.03 -36.19 -1.83
C SER A 218 29.90 -35.89 -0.85
N GLY A 219 30.22 -35.73 0.44
CA GLY A 219 29.27 -35.66 1.54
C GLY A 219 28.51 -36.96 1.81
N ALA A 220 28.97 -38.11 1.29
CA ALA A 220 28.35 -39.41 1.58
C ALA A 220 28.66 -39.88 3.01
N GLY A 221 29.86 -39.59 3.51
CA GLY A 221 30.33 -39.94 4.84
C GLY A 221 29.81 -39.00 5.93
N ARG A 222 30.71 -38.61 6.86
CA ARG A 222 30.39 -37.74 8.00
C ARG A 222 29.87 -36.38 7.50
N LYS A 223 28.78 -35.92 8.12
CA LYS A 223 28.13 -34.65 7.80
C LYS A 223 28.75 -33.50 8.57
N ALA A 224 28.62 -32.28 8.07
CA ALA A 224 29.02 -31.09 8.81
C ALA A 224 28.12 -30.83 10.02
N SER A 225 28.68 -30.22 11.08
CA SER A 225 27.93 -29.76 12.26
C SER A 225 27.71 -28.25 12.12
N SER A 226 28.49 -27.42 12.80
CA SER A 226 28.43 -25.96 12.77
C SER A 226 29.84 -25.38 12.76
N THR A 227 29.99 -24.19 12.19
CA THR A 227 31.29 -23.50 12.12
C THR A 227 31.10 -22.01 12.35
N VAL A 228 31.97 -21.42 13.18
CA VAL A 228 32.03 -19.98 13.43
C VAL A 228 33.37 -19.46 12.93
N LEU A 229 33.35 -18.59 11.93
CA LEU A 229 34.52 -17.86 11.46
C LEU A 229 34.46 -16.43 11.97
N THR A 230 35.46 -15.98 12.72
CA THR A 230 35.58 -14.59 13.18
C THR A 230 36.74 -13.91 12.46
N LEU A 231 36.41 -12.85 11.72
CA LEU A 231 37.37 -11.96 11.08
C LEU A 231 37.38 -10.65 11.85
N LYS A 232 38.42 -10.46 12.67
CA LYS A 232 38.61 -9.26 13.46
C LYS A 232 39.76 -8.44 12.87
N SER A 233 39.46 -7.19 12.56
CA SER A 233 40.41 -6.25 11.99
C SER A 233 40.45 -4.97 12.80
N SER A 234 41.64 -4.41 12.99
CA SER A 234 41.79 -3.11 13.64
C SER A 234 41.68 -1.93 12.68
N GLU A 235 41.90 -2.15 11.37
CA GLU A 235 41.78 -1.12 10.33
C GLU A 235 40.71 -1.45 9.29
N LYS A 236 40.90 -2.48 8.46
CA LYS A 236 40.01 -2.72 7.31
C LYS A 236 39.72 -4.20 7.07
N ILE A 237 38.49 -4.49 6.64
CA ILE A 237 38.11 -5.77 6.03
C ILE A 237 37.57 -5.45 4.64
N THR A 238 38.15 -6.06 3.60
CA THR A 238 37.67 -5.90 2.22
C THR A 238 37.78 -7.20 1.45
N SER A 239 36.93 -7.39 0.45
CA SER A 239 37.08 -8.48 -0.53
C SER A 239 37.36 -7.98 -1.94
N ARG A 240 37.88 -8.83 -2.83
CA ARG A 240 37.93 -8.56 -4.27
C ARG A 240 36.58 -8.82 -4.92
N GLU A 241 36.35 -8.23 -6.09
CA GLU A 241 35.12 -8.42 -6.88
C GLU A 241 34.85 -9.88 -7.27
N ASN A 242 35.91 -10.67 -7.48
CA ASN A 242 35.80 -12.10 -7.82
C ASN A 242 35.88 -13.03 -6.60
N ALA A 243 36.00 -12.49 -5.39
CA ALA A 243 35.93 -13.30 -4.18
C ALA A 243 34.49 -13.77 -3.95
N GLU A 244 34.33 -14.96 -3.40
CA GLU A 244 33.01 -15.49 -3.03
C GLU A 244 33.03 -16.00 -1.60
N ILE A 245 32.16 -15.47 -0.75
CA ILE A 245 32.02 -15.93 0.62
C ILE A 245 30.74 -16.76 0.69
N SER A 246 30.85 -18.06 0.93
CA SER A 246 29.71 -18.98 0.96
C SER A 246 29.49 -19.53 2.36
N LEU A 247 28.32 -19.22 2.93
CA LEU A 247 27.85 -19.78 4.19
C LEU A 247 26.84 -20.90 3.91
N TYR A 248 27.13 -22.08 4.43
CA TYR A 248 26.25 -23.24 4.38
C TYR A 248 25.41 -23.34 5.66
N ASP A 249 24.55 -24.36 5.76
CA ASP A 249 23.77 -24.62 6.96
C ASP A 249 24.69 -24.73 8.20
N GLY A 250 24.35 -24.05 9.30
CA GLY A 250 25.14 -24.03 10.54
C GLY A 250 26.37 -23.14 10.52
N ALA A 251 26.56 -22.32 9.47
CA ALA A 251 27.66 -21.37 9.37
C ALA A 251 27.35 -20.02 10.03
N THR A 252 28.31 -19.50 10.80
CA THR A 252 28.31 -18.13 11.31
C THR A 252 29.58 -17.40 10.90
N LEU A 253 29.45 -16.18 10.36
CA LEU A 253 30.56 -15.28 10.06
C LEU A 253 30.46 -14.04 10.93
N ASN A 254 31.42 -13.85 11.84
CA ASN A 254 31.53 -12.63 12.64
C ASN A 254 32.53 -11.68 11.98
N LEU A 255 32.08 -10.47 11.67
CA LEU A 255 32.92 -9.38 11.19
C LEU A 255 33.06 -8.36 12.31
N VAL A 256 34.30 -8.13 12.75
CA VAL A 256 34.62 -7.18 13.81
C VAL A 256 35.60 -6.17 13.24
N SER A 257 35.21 -4.90 13.21
CA SER A 257 36.08 -3.80 12.80
C SER A 257 36.02 -2.71 13.85
N SER A 258 37.15 -2.46 14.52
CA SER A 258 37.25 -1.39 15.51
C SER A 258 37.47 -0.01 14.89
N SER A 259 37.70 0.07 13.57
CA SER A 259 37.86 1.33 12.87
C SER A 259 36.52 1.89 12.41
N ASN A 260 36.45 3.21 12.24
CA ASN A 260 35.32 3.89 11.60
C ASN A 260 35.31 3.70 10.07
N GLN A 261 36.24 2.93 9.50
CA GLN A 261 36.23 2.60 8.07
C GLN A 261 35.15 1.56 7.78
N SER A 262 34.62 1.60 6.57
CA SER A 262 33.67 0.61 6.10
C SER A 262 34.30 -0.78 5.97
N VAL A 263 33.47 -1.80 6.20
CA VAL A 263 33.75 -3.17 5.76
C VAL A 263 33.12 -3.34 4.38
N ASP A 264 33.96 -3.58 3.37
CA ASP A 264 33.54 -3.59 1.96
C ASP A 264 33.70 -4.99 1.33
N LEU A 265 32.58 -5.70 1.18
CA LEU A 265 32.55 -6.98 0.49
C LEU A 265 32.15 -6.74 -0.98
N TYR A 266 33.15 -6.59 -1.85
CA TYR A 266 32.97 -6.39 -3.29
C TYR A 266 32.52 -7.65 -4.03
N GLY A 267 33.02 -8.79 -3.58
CA GLY A 267 32.64 -10.10 -4.08
C GLY A 267 31.25 -10.54 -3.64
N LYS A 268 30.80 -11.66 -4.21
CA LYS A 268 29.49 -12.22 -3.90
C LYS A 268 29.49 -12.88 -2.53
N VAL A 269 28.48 -12.56 -1.72
CA VAL A 269 28.23 -13.23 -0.44
C VAL A 269 27.00 -14.11 -0.59
N TRP A 270 27.14 -15.41 -0.30
CA TRP A 270 26.07 -16.39 -0.35
C TRP A 270 25.71 -16.86 1.05
N MET A 271 24.45 -16.71 1.44
CA MET A 271 23.91 -17.18 2.71
C MET A 271 22.94 -18.34 2.46
N GLY A 272 23.18 -19.47 3.14
CA GLY A 272 22.33 -20.66 3.05
C GLY A 272 22.48 -21.41 1.72
N ARG A 273 23.72 -21.64 1.27
CA ARG A 273 23.99 -22.38 0.03
C ARG A 273 23.62 -23.86 0.16
N LEU A 274 23.26 -24.50 -0.96
CA LEU A 274 22.90 -25.92 -0.98
C LEU A 274 24.09 -26.79 -0.58
N GLN A 275 24.02 -27.36 0.62
CA GLN A 275 25.11 -28.15 1.18
C GLN A 275 25.20 -29.54 0.56
N TYR A 276 24.07 -30.21 0.32
CA TYR A 276 24.00 -31.55 -0.25
C TYR A 276 23.06 -31.59 -1.44
N VAL A 277 23.46 -32.33 -2.48
CA VAL A 277 22.62 -32.56 -3.67
C VAL A 277 21.34 -33.28 -3.24
N GLY A 278 20.17 -32.77 -3.66
CA GLY A 278 18.86 -33.34 -3.32
C GLY A 278 18.24 -32.84 -2.01
N ALA A 279 18.97 -32.07 -1.18
CA ALA A 279 18.46 -31.53 0.08
C ALA A 279 17.68 -30.21 -0.09
N TYR A 280 16.87 -30.09 -1.13
CA TYR A 280 16.17 -28.85 -1.51
C TYR A 280 15.10 -28.40 -0.50
N LEU A 281 14.57 -29.33 0.31
CA LEU A 281 13.52 -29.05 1.28
C LEU A 281 14.05 -28.73 2.69
N ALA A 282 15.35 -28.95 2.95
CA ALA A 282 15.93 -28.68 4.26
C ALA A 282 16.15 -27.17 4.43
N PRO A 283 15.67 -26.56 5.53
CA PRO A 283 16.00 -25.18 5.84
C PRO A 283 17.49 -25.08 6.14
N SER A 284 18.19 -24.20 5.43
CA SER A 284 19.60 -23.90 5.65
C SER A 284 19.71 -22.62 6.45
N TYR A 285 20.25 -22.71 7.67
CA TYR A 285 20.42 -21.57 8.56
C TYR A 285 21.84 -21.03 8.45
N SER A 286 21.97 -19.72 8.31
CA SER A 286 23.26 -19.04 8.31
C SER A 286 23.16 -17.65 8.93
N THR A 287 24.26 -17.22 9.54
CA THR A 287 24.32 -15.94 10.24
C THR A 287 25.56 -15.15 9.84
N ILE A 288 25.38 -13.87 9.52
CA ILE A 288 26.48 -12.91 9.48
C ILE A 288 26.26 -11.92 10.63
N ASP A 289 27.23 -11.84 11.53
CA ASP A 289 27.22 -10.88 12.63
C ASP A 289 28.18 -9.73 12.32
N THR A 290 27.62 -8.54 12.19
CA THR A 290 28.33 -7.28 11.96
C THR A 290 28.09 -6.28 13.10
N SER A 291 27.48 -6.73 14.21
CA SER A 291 27.14 -5.89 15.37
C SER A 291 28.31 -5.10 15.95
N LYS A 292 29.54 -5.60 15.74
CA LYS A 292 30.80 -5.00 16.21
C LYS A 292 31.60 -4.30 15.10
N VAL A 293 30.97 -3.98 13.97
CA VAL A 293 31.53 -3.09 12.95
C VAL A 293 31.19 -1.64 13.32
N GLN A 294 32.20 -0.83 13.62
CA GLN A 294 32.02 0.58 13.99
C GLN A 294 31.65 1.45 12.78
N GLY A 295 32.31 1.24 11.64
CA GLY A 295 31.96 1.88 10.36
C GLY A 295 30.69 1.32 9.71
N GLU A 296 30.51 1.59 8.42
CA GLU A 296 29.41 1.05 7.62
C GLU A 296 29.68 -0.39 7.15
N MET A 297 28.63 -1.19 7.02
CA MET A 297 28.72 -2.51 6.41
C MET A 297 28.23 -2.46 4.97
N ASN A 298 29.08 -2.83 4.00
CA ASN A 298 28.76 -2.76 2.57
C ASN A 298 28.86 -4.14 1.92
N PHE A 299 27.73 -4.66 1.47
CA PHE A 299 27.65 -5.84 0.59
C PHE A 299 27.39 -5.37 -0.84
N ARG A 300 28.27 -5.66 -1.80
CA ARG A 300 27.97 -5.34 -3.22
C ARG A 300 26.94 -6.30 -3.82
N HIS A 301 27.06 -7.58 -3.52
CA HIS A 301 26.12 -8.61 -3.97
C HIS A 301 25.87 -9.64 -2.86
N LEU A 302 24.66 -9.68 -2.35
CA LEU A 302 24.19 -10.66 -1.38
C LEU A 302 23.19 -11.61 -2.06
N ALA A 303 23.41 -12.92 -1.92
CA ALA A 303 22.50 -13.95 -2.38
C ALA A 303 22.05 -14.81 -1.19
N VAL A 304 20.75 -15.09 -1.09
CA VAL A 304 20.18 -15.90 -0.01
C VAL A 304 19.40 -17.06 -0.60
N GLY A 305 19.81 -18.26 -0.21
CA GLY A 305 19.26 -19.52 -0.69
C GLY A 305 19.78 -19.93 -2.07
N ASP A 306 19.92 -21.24 -2.25
CA ASP A 306 20.33 -21.89 -3.50
C ASP A 306 19.47 -23.14 -3.69
N GLN A 307 18.35 -23.01 -4.40
CA GLN A 307 17.39 -24.11 -4.59
C GLN A 307 16.86 -24.72 -3.29
N ASN A 308 16.93 -23.98 -2.18
CA ASN A 308 16.54 -24.45 -0.84
C ASN A 308 15.73 -23.42 -0.07
N ALA A 309 15.09 -23.85 1.02
CA ALA A 309 14.33 -22.98 1.91
C ALA A 309 15.23 -22.28 2.94
N ALA A 310 16.32 -21.63 2.49
CA ALA A 310 17.28 -20.97 3.36
C ALA A 310 16.60 -19.91 4.25
N GLN A 311 16.97 -19.90 5.53
CA GLN A 311 16.57 -18.90 6.51
C GLN A 311 17.85 -18.26 7.04
N ALA A 312 18.21 -17.13 6.46
CA ALA A 312 19.43 -16.40 6.79
C ALA A 312 19.12 -15.21 7.69
N GLY A 313 20.10 -14.81 8.50
CA GLY A 313 19.99 -13.53 9.19
C GLY A 313 21.31 -12.79 9.36
N ILE A 314 21.17 -11.48 9.39
CA ILE A 314 22.26 -10.53 9.60
C ILE A 314 21.97 -9.81 10.91
N ILE A 315 22.87 -9.98 11.88
CA ILE A 315 22.90 -9.13 13.07
C ILE A 315 23.70 -7.91 12.65
N ALA A 316 22.99 -6.84 12.32
CA ALA A 316 23.50 -5.68 11.63
C ALA A 316 24.18 -4.71 12.60
N ASN A 317 25.16 -3.95 12.11
CA ASN A 317 25.51 -2.67 12.70
C ASN A 317 24.39 -1.63 12.46
N LYS A 318 24.59 -0.38 12.89
CA LYS A 318 23.60 0.69 12.70
C LYS A 318 23.27 0.98 11.23
N LYS A 319 24.25 0.84 10.33
CA LYS A 319 24.09 1.18 8.90
C LYS A 319 24.64 0.07 8.01
N THR A 320 23.71 -0.63 7.35
CA THR A 320 24.00 -1.71 6.41
C THR A 320 23.55 -1.30 5.01
N ASN A 321 24.47 -1.35 4.04
CA ASN A 321 24.21 -1.09 2.64
C ASN A 321 24.40 -2.38 1.84
N ILE A 322 23.40 -2.71 1.02
CA ILE A 322 23.40 -3.85 0.10
C ILE A 322 23.20 -3.30 -1.31
N GLY A 323 24.08 -3.67 -2.23
CA GLY A 323 23.93 -3.37 -3.66
C GLY A 323 22.79 -4.19 -4.26
N THR A 324 23.12 -5.37 -4.76
CA THR A 324 22.13 -6.34 -5.26
C THR A 324 21.83 -7.38 -4.18
N LEU A 325 20.55 -7.56 -3.86
CA LEU A 325 20.05 -8.66 -3.05
C LEU A 325 19.28 -9.66 -3.93
N ASP A 326 19.80 -10.88 -4.06
CA ASP A 326 19.12 -12.00 -4.73
C ASP A 326 18.50 -12.94 -3.69
N LEU A 327 17.17 -13.03 -3.63
CA LEU A 327 16.47 -14.02 -2.81
C LEU A 327 16.01 -15.21 -3.66
N TRP A 328 16.25 -16.44 -3.20
CA TRP A 328 15.57 -17.60 -3.77
C TRP A 328 14.07 -17.56 -3.46
N GLN A 329 13.23 -18.17 -4.32
CA GLN A 329 11.77 -18.14 -4.23
C GLN A 329 11.17 -18.59 -2.88
N SER A 330 11.93 -19.32 -2.07
CA SER A 330 11.55 -19.77 -0.72
C SER A 330 12.53 -19.34 0.37
N ALA A 331 13.42 -18.38 0.08
CA ALA A 331 14.40 -17.89 1.03
C ALA A 331 13.83 -16.78 1.92
N GLY A 332 14.22 -16.80 3.19
CA GLY A 332 14.00 -15.73 4.14
C GLY A 332 15.32 -15.07 4.53
N LEU A 333 15.36 -13.73 4.56
CA LEU A 333 16.43 -12.93 5.13
C LEU A 333 15.90 -12.06 6.25
N SER A 334 16.48 -12.16 7.44
CA SER A 334 16.19 -11.31 8.60
C SER A 334 17.36 -10.39 8.91
N ILE A 335 17.18 -9.08 8.85
CA ILE A 335 18.23 -8.09 9.18
C ILE A 335 17.84 -7.39 10.48
N ILE A 336 18.52 -7.76 11.56
CA ILE A 336 18.27 -7.22 12.90
C ILE A 336 19.29 -6.14 13.20
N THR A 337 18.83 -4.90 13.30
CA THR A 337 19.59 -3.71 13.68
C THR A 337 19.60 -3.52 15.22
N PRO A 338 20.59 -2.78 15.77
CA PRO A 338 20.70 -2.58 17.21
C PRO A 338 19.52 -1.79 17.78
N PRO A 339 19.10 -2.04 19.04
CA PRO A 339 18.12 -1.20 19.73
C PRO A 339 18.69 0.17 20.08
N GLU A 340 17.83 1.07 20.57
CA GLU A 340 18.24 2.34 21.15
C GLU A 340 19.19 2.08 22.35
N GLY A 341 20.46 2.48 22.25
CA GLY A 341 21.51 2.17 23.23
C GLY A 341 22.55 1.15 22.76
N GLY A 342 22.33 0.48 21.62
CA GLY A 342 23.26 -0.53 21.07
C GLY A 342 23.07 -1.92 21.68
N TYR A 343 23.87 -2.89 21.22
CA TYR A 343 23.87 -4.23 21.79
C TYR A 343 24.63 -4.22 23.13
N GLU A 344 23.95 -4.53 24.25
CA GLU A 344 24.63 -4.67 25.54
C GLU A 344 25.54 -5.91 25.56
N SER A 345 26.78 -5.76 26.04
CA SER A 345 27.62 -6.91 26.38
C SER A 345 27.49 -7.22 27.88
N LYS A 346 26.89 -8.35 28.25
CA LYS A 346 27.10 -8.86 29.62
C LYS A 346 28.54 -9.38 29.74
N THR A 347 29.38 -8.65 30.46
CA THR A 347 30.61 -9.17 31.06
C THR A 347 30.22 -10.18 32.15
N LYS A 348 30.74 -11.41 32.07
CA LYS A 348 30.63 -12.38 33.17
C LYS A 348 31.53 -11.90 34.31
N ASP A 349 30.94 -11.41 35.39
CA ASP A 349 31.68 -11.19 36.64
C ASP A 349 32.18 -12.54 37.20
N ASN A 350 33.41 -12.50 37.73
CA ASN A 350 34.13 -13.63 38.31
C ASN A 350 33.31 -14.33 39.43
N PRO A 351 33.25 -15.67 39.48
CA PRO A 351 32.70 -16.35 40.64
C PRO A 351 33.67 -16.24 41.82
N GLN A 352 33.21 -15.58 42.86
CA GLN A 352 33.89 -15.46 44.15
C GLN A 352 34.02 -16.86 44.81
N ASN A 353 35.24 -17.19 45.22
CA ASN A 353 35.65 -18.44 45.86
C ASN A 353 34.85 -18.74 47.14
N ASN A 354 34.29 -19.95 47.26
CA ASN A 354 34.01 -20.59 48.55
C ASN A 354 34.14 -22.13 48.45
N PRO A 355 34.82 -22.83 49.37
CA PRO A 355 35.09 -24.26 49.27
C PRO A 355 34.11 -25.18 50.05
N LYS A 356 33.95 -26.42 49.54
CA LYS A 356 33.34 -27.66 50.12
C LYS A 356 31.79 -27.79 50.08
N ASN A 357 31.13 -28.94 49.86
CA ASN A 357 31.48 -30.32 49.49
C ASN A 357 30.22 -31.06 48.94
N ASP A 358 30.43 -31.98 47.99
CA ASP A 358 29.74 -33.23 47.59
C ASP A 358 28.21 -33.45 47.68
N ALA A 359 27.55 -33.54 46.51
CA ALA A 359 26.75 -34.66 45.97
C ALA A 359 25.75 -34.16 44.89
N GLN A 360 25.81 -34.76 43.68
CA GLN A 360 24.98 -34.46 42.49
C GLN A 360 24.76 -32.98 42.14
N LYS A 361 25.69 -32.42 41.34
CA LYS A 361 25.52 -31.11 40.71
C LYS A 361 24.36 -31.17 39.72
N THR A 362 23.21 -30.61 40.08
CA THR A 362 22.17 -30.24 39.11
C THR A 362 22.82 -29.25 38.15
N GLU A 363 23.06 -29.67 36.91
CA GLU A 363 23.61 -28.81 35.88
C GLU A 363 22.53 -27.80 35.51
N ILE A 364 22.56 -26.62 36.15
CA ILE A 364 21.71 -25.50 35.77
C ILE A 364 22.13 -25.12 34.36
N GLN A 365 21.33 -25.50 33.36
CA GLN A 365 21.52 -25.02 31.99
C GLN A 365 21.50 -23.49 32.02
N PRO A 366 22.41 -22.81 31.30
CA PRO A 366 22.39 -21.35 31.23
C PRO A 366 21.00 -20.89 30.77
N THR A 367 20.44 -19.89 31.45
CA THR A 367 19.14 -19.31 31.09
C THR A 367 19.19 -18.86 29.63
N GLN A 368 18.40 -19.51 28.79
CA GLN A 368 18.32 -19.21 27.36
C GLN A 368 17.57 -17.87 27.21
N VAL A 369 18.30 -16.77 26.96
CA VAL A 369 17.67 -15.49 26.62
C VAL A 369 17.18 -15.62 25.18
N ILE A 370 15.86 -15.59 25.01
CA ILE A 370 15.20 -15.57 23.70
C ILE A 370 14.90 -14.09 23.40
N ASP A 371 15.62 -13.51 22.44
CA ASP A 371 15.33 -12.16 21.98
C ASP A 371 14.04 -12.20 21.13
N GLY A 372 12.95 -11.68 21.70
CA GLY A 372 11.74 -11.36 20.94
C GLY A 372 11.98 -10.20 19.96
N PRO A 373 11.04 -9.92 19.05
CA PRO A 373 11.14 -8.75 18.18
C PRO A 373 11.22 -7.47 19.01
N PHE A 374 12.21 -6.63 18.71
CA PHE A 374 12.42 -5.32 19.34
C PHE A 374 12.64 -4.25 18.27
N ALA A 375 12.34 -3.00 18.59
CA ALA A 375 12.55 -1.88 17.68
C ALA A 375 14.04 -1.53 17.54
N GLY A 376 14.49 -1.32 16.32
CA GLY A 376 15.80 -0.74 16.05
C GLY A 376 15.89 0.69 16.60
N GLY A 377 17.11 1.13 16.93
CA GLY A 377 17.38 2.50 17.33
C GLY A 377 17.01 3.49 16.21
N LYS A 378 16.75 4.75 16.57
CA LYS A 378 16.18 5.75 15.65
C LYS A 378 17.03 6.00 14.40
N ASP A 379 18.34 5.86 14.51
CA ASP A 379 19.30 6.12 13.42
C ASP A 379 19.66 4.85 12.63
N THR A 380 18.94 3.74 12.83
CA THR A 380 19.22 2.49 12.13
C THR A 380 18.70 2.51 10.70
N VAL A 381 19.58 2.18 9.75
CA VAL A 381 19.28 2.26 8.32
C VAL A 381 19.74 1.00 7.60
N VAL A 382 18.83 0.42 6.82
CA VAL A 382 19.12 -0.64 5.86
C VAL A 382 18.84 -0.10 4.46
N ASN A 383 19.90 -0.01 3.65
CA ASN A 383 19.81 0.41 2.25
C ASN A 383 19.99 -0.79 1.35
N ILE A 384 19.07 -1.00 0.41
CA ILE A 384 19.15 -2.05 -0.61
C ILE A 384 18.99 -1.38 -1.97
N PHE A 385 20.02 -1.35 -2.81
CA PHE A 385 19.95 -0.66 -4.10
C PHE A 385 19.01 -1.38 -5.08
N HIS A 386 19.11 -2.71 -5.18
CA HIS A 386 18.25 -3.54 -6.02
C HIS A 386 17.85 -4.84 -5.31
N LEU A 387 16.55 -5.07 -5.16
CA LEU A 387 16.00 -6.30 -4.61
C LEU A 387 15.48 -7.19 -5.74
N ASN A 388 16.04 -8.38 -5.87
CA ASN A 388 15.71 -9.33 -6.91
C ASN A 388 15.32 -10.67 -6.30
N THR A 389 14.39 -11.39 -6.94
CA THR A 389 14.13 -12.79 -6.63
C THR A 389 14.52 -13.69 -7.78
N LYS A 390 14.95 -14.91 -7.45
CA LYS A 390 15.20 -16.00 -8.39
C LYS A 390 14.21 -17.12 -8.16
N ALA A 391 13.66 -17.64 -9.25
CA ALA A 391 12.68 -18.70 -9.24
C ALA A 391 13.04 -19.75 -10.29
N ASP A 392 12.63 -20.99 -10.05
CA ASP A 392 12.67 -22.07 -11.02
C ASP A 392 11.26 -22.52 -11.45
N GLY A 393 11.22 -23.51 -12.34
CA GLY A 393 9.98 -24.04 -12.92
C GLY A 393 9.15 -24.90 -11.97
N THR A 394 9.53 -25.04 -10.71
CA THR A 394 8.79 -25.88 -9.76
C THR A 394 7.42 -25.28 -9.43
N LEU A 395 6.46 -26.17 -9.20
CA LEU A 395 5.07 -25.85 -8.92
C LEU A 395 4.71 -26.21 -7.48
N ARG A 396 4.04 -25.29 -6.78
CA ARG A 396 3.49 -25.52 -5.45
C ARG A 396 2.09 -24.90 -5.36
N ALA A 397 1.15 -25.62 -4.75
CA ALA A 397 -0.16 -25.07 -4.43
C ALA A 397 0.01 -23.87 -3.48
N GLY A 398 -0.60 -22.73 -3.83
CA GLY A 398 -0.41 -21.46 -3.10
C GLY A 398 0.86 -20.69 -3.44
N GLY A 399 1.74 -21.22 -4.30
CA GLY A 399 2.96 -20.54 -4.74
C GLY A 399 4.15 -20.68 -3.79
N PHE A 400 5.20 -19.90 -4.04
CA PHE A 400 6.37 -19.78 -3.18
C PHE A 400 6.49 -18.35 -2.66
N LYS A 401 7.05 -18.21 -1.44
CA LYS A 401 7.20 -16.93 -0.75
C LYS A 401 8.66 -16.69 -0.40
N ALA A 402 9.25 -15.65 -0.98
CA ALA A 402 10.52 -15.08 -0.55
C ALA A 402 10.24 -13.93 0.42
N SER A 403 11.05 -13.76 1.45
CA SER A 403 10.84 -12.74 2.47
C SER A 403 12.11 -12.01 2.88
N LEU A 404 12.03 -10.70 3.00
CA LEU A 404 12.99 -9.83 3.67
C LEU A 404 12.29 -9.20 4.87
N SER A 405 12.86 -9.34 6.07
CA SER A 405 12.37 -8.73 7.29
C SER A 405 13.48 -7.91 7.96
N THR A 406 13.14 -6.75 8.51
CA THR A 406 14.04 -5.95 9.34
C THR A 406 13.30 -5.23 10.46
N ASN A 407 14.01 -4.80 11.50
CA ASN A 407 13.51 -3.94 12.56
C ASN A 407 14.10 -2.51 12.51
N ALA A 408 14.79 -2.14 11.42
CA ALA A 408 15.42 -0.84 11.28
C ALA A 408 14.41 0.32 11.33
N ALA A 409 14.82 1.49 11.80
CA ALA A 409 14.00 2.70 11.71
C ALA A 409 13.68 3.07 10.25
N HIS A 410 14.63 2.81 9.35
CA HIS A 410 14.47 3.07 7.92
C HIS A 410 14.96 1.90 7.05
N LEU A 411 14.06 1.35 6.24
CA LEU A 411 14.38 0.48 5.12
C LEU A 411 14.22 1.26 3.80
N HIS A 412 15.32 1.46 3.09
CA HIS A 412 15.33 2.13 1.79
C HIS A 412 15.65 1.13 0.68
N ILE A 413 14.76 1.04 -0.31
CA ILE A 413 14.99 0.35 -1.57
C ILE A 413 15.30 1.41 -2.63
N GLY A 414 16.51 1.39 -3.16
CA GLY A 414 17.04 2.39 -4.09
C GLY A 414 16.46 2.31 -5.50
N GLU A 415 17.06 3.08 -6.40
CA GLU A 415 16.60 3.26 -7.79
C GLU A 415 16.64 1.98 -8.64
N GLY A 416 17.44 0.98 -8.25
CA GLY A 416 17.40 -0.34 -8.86
C GLY A 416 16.01 -0.99 -8.73
N GLY A 417 15.25 -0.63 -7.70
CA GLY A 417 13.88 -1.07 -7.49
C GLY A 417 13.78 -2.55 -7.13
N VAL A 418 12.61 -3.13 -7.40
CA VAL A 418 12.28 -4.51 -7.03
C VAL A 418 11.96 -5.34 -8.26
N ASN A 419 12.57 -6.51 -8.38
CA ASN A 419 12.22 -7.50 -9.40
C ASN A 419 11.73 -8.80 -8.76
N LEU A 420 10.55 -9.26 -9.19
CA LEU A 420 9.99 -10.55 -8.83
C LEU A 420 10.03 -11.49 -10.03
N SER A 421 10.89 -12.50 -9.98
CA SER A 421 10.84 -13.60 -10.94
C SER A 421 9.58 -14.44 -10.67
N ASN A 422 8.73 -14.57 -11.68
CA ASN A 422 7.48 -15.33 -11.62
C ASN A 422 7.40 -16.30 -12.81
N GLN A 423 7.19 -17.58 -12.52
CA GLN A 423 7.16 -18.63 -13.54
C GLN A 423 5.79 -19.32 -13.56
N ALA A 424 5.75 -20.65 -13.57
CA ALA A 424 4.54 -21.40 -13.85
C ALA A 424 3.59 -21.51 -12.63
N SER A 425 4.08 -21.26 -11.41
CA SER A 425 3.29 -21.17 -10.16
C SER A 425 3.46 -19.76 -9.58
N GLY A 426 2.46 -19.27 -8.84
CA GLY A 426 2.52 -17.94 -8.24
C GLY A 426 3.76 -17.72 -7.38
N ARG A 427 4.26 -16.50 -7.35
CA ARG A 427 5.41 -16.09 -6.54
C ARG A 427 5.03 -14.87 -5.72
N THR A 428 5.45 -14.86 -4.47
CA THR A 428 5.24 -13.75 -3.54
C THR A 428 6.59 -13.27 -3.03
N LEU A 429 6.79 -11.96 -3.06
CA LEU A 429 7.87 -11.29 -2.36
C LEU A 429 7.28 -10.47 -1.23
N LEU A 430 7.70 -10.78 -0.01
CA LEU A 430 7.34 -10.07 1.20
C LEU A 430 8.52 -9.21 1.66
N VAL A 431 8.27 -7.92 1.84
CA VAL A 431 9.22 -6.96 2.40
C VAL A 431 8.59 -6.35 3.64
N GLU A 432 9.15 -6.68 4.80
CA GLU A 432 8.63 -6.29 6.10
C GLU A 432 9.67 -5.44 6.84
N ASN A 433 9.24 -4.28 7.31
CA ASN A 433 9.91 -3.55 8.36
C ASN A 433 9.00 -3.55 9.59
N LEU A 434 9.41 -4.26 10.63
CA LEU A 434 8.58 -4.55 11.80
C LEU A 434 8.24 -3.29 12.60
N THR A 435 9.16 -2.32 12.65
CA THR A 435 9.00 -1.15 13.53
C THR A 435 9.14 0.19 12.84
N GLY A 436 9.89 0.24 11.73
CA GLY A 436 10.19 1.47 11.01
C GLY A 436 9.56 1.58 9.63
N ASN A 437 10.01 2.60 8.92
CA ASN A 437 9.47 3.00 7.62
C ASN A 437 10.01 2.16 6.47
N ILE A 438 9.27 2.12 5.37
CA ILE A 438 9.72 1.58 4.07
C ILE A 438 9.68 2.72 3.04
N THR A 439 10.77 2.92 2.32
CA THR A 439 10.81 3.82 1.15
C THR A 439 11.30 3.06 -0.08
N VAL A 440 10.59 3.16 -1.19
CA VAL A 440 10.93 2.55 -2.46
C VAL A 440 11.09 3.63 -3.53
N GLU A 441 12.33 3.82 -3.99
CA GLU A 441 12.70 4.82 -5.00
C GLU A 441 12.58 4.29 -6.44
N GLY A 442 12.86 3.00 -6.64
CA GLY A 442 12.83 2.35 -7.95
C GLY A 442 11.47 1.73 -8.33
N THR A 443 11.37 1.26 -9.58
CA THR A 443 10.15 0.64 -10.12
C THR A 443 9.97 -0.81 -9.65
N LEU A 444 8.72 -1.29 -9.60
CA LEU A 444 8.39 -2.71 -9.45
C LEU A 444 8.40 -3.42 -10.82
N ARG A 445 9.08 -4.57 -10.92
CA ARG A 445 9.23 -5.37 -12.13
C ARG A 445 8.84 -6.82 -11.88
N VAL A 446 8.24 -7.45 -12.88
CA VAL A 446 8.03 -8.90 -12.91
C VAL A 446 8.83 -9.44 -14.08
N ASN A 447 9.66 -10.46 -13.85
CA ASN A 447 10.54 -11.05 -14.87
C ASN A 447 11.41 -9.99 -15.60
N ASN A 448 11.97 -9.05 -14.84
CA ASN A 448 12.81 -7.93 -15.28
C ASN A 448 12.08 -6.90 -16.18
N GLN A 449 10.75 -6.94 -16.26
CA GLN A 449 9.96 -6.03 -17.08
C GLN A 449 9.03 -5.16 -16.22
N VAL A 450 9.05 -3.85 -16.46
CA VAL A 450 8.08 -2.90 -15.90
C VAL A 450 6.72 -3.17 -16.55
N GLY A 451 5.66 -3.32 -15.76
CA GLY A 451 4.36 -3.77 -16.27
C GLY A 451 4.34 -5.23 -16.73
N GLY A 452 5.36 -6.02 -16.37
CA GLY A 452 5.44 -7.45 -16.65
C GLY A 452 4.18 -8.18 -16.18
N ALA A 453 3.78 -9.20 -16.92
CA ALA A 453 2.53 -9.92 -16.70
C ALA A 453 2.77 -11.31 -16.11
N ALA A 454 1.75 -11.82 -15.44
CA ALA A 454 1.65 -13.18 -14.95
C ALA A 454 0.46 -13.91 -15.60
N VAL A 455 0.45 -15.23 -15.46
CA VAL A 455 -0.67 -16.07 -15.92
C VAL A 455 -1.73 -16.13 -14.81
N ALA A 456 -3.00 -16.13 -15.19
CA ALA A 456 -4.09 -16.29 -14.22
C ALA A 456 -3.95 -17.65 -13.49
N GLY A 457 -4.02 -17.63 -12.15
CA GLY A 457 -3.72 -18.78 -11.29
C GLY A 457 -2.27 -18.85 -10.80
N SER A 458 -1.36 -18.08 -11.39
CA SER A 458 0.05 -17.99 -11.02
C SER A 458 0.47 -16.53 -10.85
N SER A 459 -0.25 -15.81 -9.99
CA SER A 459 -0.05 -14.38 -9.79
C SER A 459 1.34 -14.05 -9.22
N ALA A 460 1.86 -12.90 -9.62
CA ALA A 460 3.03 -12.29 -8.98
C ALA A 460 2.53 -11.33 -7.89
N ASN A 461 2.94 -11.54 -6.64
CA ASN A 461 2.43 -10.79 -5.50
C ASN A 461 3.56 -10.03 -4.80
N PHE A 462 3.46 -8.71 -4.76
CA PHE A 462 4.31 -7.86 -3.92
C PHE A 462 3.56 -7.55 -2.61
N GLU A 463 4.19 -7.82 -1.48
CA GLU A 463 3.67 -7.52 -0.15
C GLU A 463 4.68 -6.64 0.57
N PHE A 464 4.28 -5.42 0.95
CA PHE A 464 5.07 -4.51 1.76
C PHE A 464 4.34 -4.27 3.08
N LYS A 465 5.04 -4.44 4.21
CA LYS A 465 4.50 -4.06 5.52
C LYS A 465 5.47 -3.17 6.28
N ALA A 466 5.00 -2.01 6.73
CA ALA A 466 5.79 -1.06 7.50
C ALA A 466 5.17 -0.85 8.88
N GLY A 467 5.98 -1.04 9.93
CA GLY A 467 5.60 -0.83 11.32
C GLY A 467 4.53 -1.79 11.81
N GLU A 468 4.65 -3.08 11.51
CA GLU A 468 3.69 -4.12 11.95
C GLU A 468 3.53 -4.15 13.48
N ASP A 469 4.61 -3.96 14.23
CA ASP A 469 4.60 -3.97 15.70
C ASP A 469 4.30 -2.58 16.30
N THR A 470 4.63 -1.49 15.58
CA THR A 470 4.46 -0.11 16.08
C THR A 470 3.14 0.53 15.65
N ASN A 471 2.51 0.03 14.58
CA ASN A 471 1.32 0.57 13.94
C ASN A 471 1.40 2.08 13.62
N ASN A 472 2.60 2.63 13.45
CA ASN A 472 2.85 4.06 13.25
C ASN A 472 3.87 4.37 12.14
N ALA A 473 4.25 3.38 11.33
CA ALA A 473 5.24 3.60 10.28
C ALA A 473 4.60 3.98 8.94
N THR A 474 5.41 4.61 8.09
CA THR A 474 5.04 5.06 6.75
C THR A 474 5.64 4.16 5.69
N ALA A 475 4.86 3.85 4.66
CA ALA A 475 5.33 3.25 3.40
C ALA A 475 5.25 4.27 2.27
N THR A 476 6.38 4.57 1.63
CA THR A 476 6.48 5.59 0.58
C THR A 476 6.98 4.98 -0.73
N PHE A 477 6.24 5.19 -1.82
CA PHE A 477 6.61 4.80 -3.17
C PHE A 477 6.77 6.06 -4.03
N ASN A 478 8.01 6.34 -4.45
CA ASN A 478 8.35 7.58 -5.15
C ASN A 478 8.25 7.48 -6.68
N ASN A 479 8.17 6.27 -7.23
CA ASN A 479 8.11 6.03 -8.67
C ASN A 479 6.71 5.64 -9.17
N ASP A 480 6.53 5.69 -10.49
CA ASP A 480 5.33 5.14 -11.14
C ASP A 480 5.29 3.61 -10.97
N ILE A 481 4.11 3.07 -10.69
CA ILE A 481 3.89 1.63 -10.45
C ILE A 481 3.07 1.08 -11.60
N HIS A 482 3.63 0.11 -12.33
CA HIS A 482 2.94 -0.60 -13.41
C HIS A 482 2.68 -2.05 -13.01
N LEU A 483 1.44 -2.36 -12.64
CA LEU A 483 1.01 -3.71 -12.34
C LEU A 483 0.44 -4.33 -13.63
N GLY A 484 1.16 -5.29 -14.22
CA GLY A 484 0.71 -6.02 -15.41
C GLY A 484 -0.46 -6.98 -15.11
N LYS A 485 -0.85 -7.82 -16.09
CA LYS A 485 -1.93 -8.80 -15.88
C LYS A 485 -1.58 -9.76 -14.73
N ALA A 486 -2.52 -10.01 -13.83
CA ALA A 486 -2.36 -10.92 -12.68
C ALA A 486 -1.16 -10.60 -11.76
N VAL A 487 -0.77 -9.33 -11.66
CA VAL A 487 0.22 -8.84 -10.69
C VAL A 487 -0.51 -8.12 -9.57
N ASN A 488 -0.22 -8.44 -8.32
CA ASN A 488 -0.88 -7.85 -7.15
C ASN A 488 0.12 -7.07 -6.31
N LEU A 489 -0.36 -5.99 -5.68
CA LEU A 489 0.39 -5.20 -4.70
C LEU A 489 -0.44 -5.08 -3.43
N ARG A 490 0.13 -5.47 -2.29
CA ARG A 490 -0.42 -5.24 -0.95
C ARG A 490 0.54 -4.37 -0.16
N VAL A 491 0.01 -3.32 0.46
CA VAL A 491 0.75 -2.42 1.36
C VAL A 491 0.01 -2.30 2.68
N ASP A 492 0.66 -2.70 3.77
CA ASP A 492 0.15 -2.54 5.13
C ASP A 492 1.05 -1.54 5.87
N ALA A 493 0.54 -0.36 6.22
CA ALA A 493 1.30 0.70 6.91
C ALA A 493 0.36 1.63 7.67
N HIS A 494 0.85 2.40 8.65
CA HIS A 494 0.02 3.44 9.26
C HIS A 494 -0.39 4.50 8.23
N THR A 495 0.58 4.98 7.45
CA THR A 495 0.33 5.90 6.33
C THR A 495 1.03 5.39 5.07
N ALA A 496 0.32 5.39 3.94
CA ALA A 496 0.89 4.99 2.65
C ALA A 496 0.88 6.17 1.67
N TYR A 497 2.04 6.50 1.11
CA TYR A 497 2.22 7.52 0.08
C TYR A 497 2.61 6.88 -1.26
N PHE A 498 1.82 7.16 -2.29
CA PHE A 498 2.11 6.81 -3.69
C PHE A 498 2.28 8.11 -4.48
N ASN A 499 3.53 8.55 -4.58
CA ASN A 499 3.89 9.83 -5.21
C ASN A 499 3.95 9.72 -6.74
N GLY A 500 4.11 8.52 -7.28
CA GLY A 500 3.96 8.20 -8.71
C GLY A 500 2.53 7.83 -9.12
N ASN A 501 2.30 7.72 -10.42
CA ASN A 501 1.06 7.19 -10.98
C ASN A 501 1.02 5.66 -10.82
N ILE A 502 -0.17 5.10 -10.62
CA ILE A 502 -0.37 3.65 -10.57
C ILE A 502 -1.21 3.21 -11.76
N TYR A 503 -0.72 2.23 -12.52
CA TYR A 503 -1.39 1.64 -13.67
C TYR A 503 -1.73 0.18 -13.38
N LEU A 504 -3.01 -0.18 -13.45
CA LEU A 504 -3.49 -1.54 -13.24
C LEU A 504 -3.78 -2.22 -14.57
N GLY A 505 -3.27 -3.44 -14.72
CA GLY A 505 -3.62 -4.36 -15.79
C GLY A 505 -4.96 -5.06 -15.54
N LYS A 506 -5.15 -6.22 -16.18
CA LYS A 506 -6.29 -7.12 -15.97
C LYS A 506 -6.03 -8.05 -14.77
N SER A 507 -7.07 -8.49 -14.06
CA SER A 507 -6.96 -9.43 -12.94
C SER A 507 -5.99 -8.97 -11.84
N THR A 508 -5.90 -7.65 -11.63
CA THR A 508 -4.86 -7.02 -10.80
C THR A 508 -5.47 -6.46 -9.53
N ASN A 509 -4.88 -6.74 -8.37
CA ASN A 509 -5.37 -6.23 -7.10
C ASN A 509 -4.33 -5.30 -6.47
N LEU A 510 -4.77 -4.07 -6.16
CA LEU A 510 -4.05 -3.15 -5.29
C LEU A 510 -4.78 -3.12 -3.95
N ARG A 511 -4.14 -3.60 -2.89
CA ARG A 511 -4.68 -3.56 -1.52
C ARG A 511 -3.83 -2.65 -0.64
N VAL A 512 -4.49 -1.77 0.09
CA VAL A 512 -3.83 -0.93 1.10
C VAL A 512 -4.62 -0.96 2.40
N ASN A 513 -3.94 -1.29 3.50
CA ASN A 513 -4.49 -1.24 4.86
C ASN A 513 -3.71 -0.21 5.68
N GLY A 514 -4.39 0.55 6.55
CA GLY A 514 -3.73 1.57 7.36
C GLY A 514 -4.64 2.60 8.02
N HIS A 515 -4.04 3.67 8.54
CA HIS A 515 -4.77 4.84 8.99
C HIS A 515 -5.17 5.72 7.80
N SER A 516 -4.20 6.09 6.95
CA SER A 516 -4.45 6.92 5.77
C SER A 516 -3.68 6.44 4.54
N ALA A 517 -4.21 6.77 3.35
CA ALA A 517 -3.55 6.47 2.09
C ALA A 517 -3.67 7.65 1.12
N HIS A 518 -2.56 7.97 0.45
CA HIS A 518 -2.45 9.11 -0.45
C HIS A 518 -1.93 8.65 -1.82
N PHE A 519 -2.70 8.95 -2.86
CA PHE A 519 -2.40 8.57 -4.23
C PHE A 519 -2.35 9.82 -5.11
N LYS A 520 -1.35 9.86 -6.00
CA LYS A 520 -1.37 10.79 -7.12
C LYS A 520 -2.48 10.40 -8.10
N ASN A 521 -2.20 9.52 -9.04
CA ASN A 521 -3.19 9.07 -10.03
C ASN A 521 -3.27 7.54 -10.02
N ILE A 522 -4.48 7.01 -10.19
CA ILE A 522 -4.73 5.57 -10.37
C ILE A 522 -5.45 5.39 -11.70
N ASP A 523 -4.86 4.63 -12.61
CA ASP A 523 -5.46 4.23 -13.88
C ASP A 523 -5.77 2.73 -13.88
N ALA A 524 -7.04 2.41 -13.63
CA ALA A 524 -7.61 1.07 -13.73
C ALA A 524 -8.45 0.88 -15.01
N SER A 525 -8.27 1.73 -16.03
CA SER A 525 -9.01 1.67 -17.29
C SER A 525 -8.81 0.37 -18.06
N LYS A 526 -7.77 -0.43 -17.76
CA LYS A 526 -7.52 -1.75 -18.37
C LYS A 526 -8.33 -2.89 -17.77
N SER A 527 -9.04 -2.64 -16.67
CA SER A 527 -9.93 -3.62 -16.05
C SER A 527 -11.06 -4.04 -16.99
N ASP A 528 -11.53 -5.27 -16.81
CA ASP A 528 -12.55 -5.93 -17.64
C ASP A 528 -13.33 -6.93 -16.78
N ASN A 529 -14.53 -7.35 -17.16
CA ASN A 529 -15.39 -8.17 -16.32
C ASN A 529 -14.89 -9.61 -16.10
N GLY A 530 -15.48 -10.28 -15.09
CA GLY A 530 -15.24 -11.68 -14.79
C GLY A 530 -13.83 -11.90 -14.25
N LEU A 531 -13.12 -12.91 -14.77
CA LEU A 531 -11.76 -13.25 -14.32
C LEU A 531 -10.72 -12.15 -14.59
N ASN A 532 -11.05 -11.15 -15.43
CA ASN A 532 -10.17 -10.02 -15.75
C ASN A 532 -10.39 -8.79 -14.86
N THR A 533 -11.29 -8.88 -13.87
CA THR A 533 -11.65 -7.75 -13.01
C THR A 533 -10.48 -7.40 -12.11
N SER A 534 -10.12 -6.12 -12.09
CA SER A 534 -9.12 -5.57 -11.19
C SER A 534 -9.80 -4.90 -10.00
N ALA A 535 -9.17 -4.99 -8.84
CA ALA A 535 -9.69 -4.46 -7.59
C ALA A 535 -8.74 -3.43 -6.96
N LEU A 536 -9.33 -2.36 -6.45
CA LEU A 536 -8.74 -1.39 -5.53
C LEU A 536 -9.35 -1.67 -4.17
N ASP A 537 -8.61 -2.34 -3.29
CA ASP A 537 -9.07 -2.69 -1.95
C ASP A 537 -8.44 -1.77 -0.91
N PHE A 538 -9.18 -0.73 -0.54
CA PHE A 538 -8.82 0.23 0.50
C PHE A 538 -9.78 0.12 1.70
N SER A 539 -10.48 -1.01 1.83
CA SER A 539 -11.46 -1.26 2.90
C SER A 539 -10.82 -1.31 4.29
N GLY A 540 -9.51 -1.61 4.35
CA GLY A 540 -8.67 -1.59 5.55
C GLY A 540 -8.09 -0.23 5.90
N VAL A 541 -8.39 0.85 5.15
CA VAL A 541 -8.02 2.22 5.54
C VAL A 541 -9.08 2.79 6.48
N THR A 542 -8.64 3.23 7.67
CA THR A 542 -9.54 3.57 8.78
C THR A 542 -9.95 5.04 8.84
N ASP A 543 -9.09 5.99 8.44
CA ASP A 543 -9.43 7.42 8.40
C ASP A 543 -9.87 7.85 7.00
N LYS A 544 -8.93 8.09 6.08
CA LYS A 544 -9.25 8.66 4.77
C LYS A 544 -8.31 8.22 3.66
N VAL A 545 -8.89 8.00 2.47
CA VAL A 545 -8.17 7.77 1.22
C VAL A 545 -8.23 9.01 0.34
N ASN A 546 -7.08 9.54 -0.07
CA ASN A 546 -6.98 10.73 -0.92
C ASN A 546 -6.43 10.35 -2.28
N ILE A 547 -7.14 10.70 -3.36
CA ILE A 547 -6.75 10.38 -4.74
C ILE A 547 -6.86 11.64 -5.60
N ASN A 548 -5.81 12.06 -6.32
CA ASN A 548 -5.96 13.21 -7.24
C ASN A 548 -6.79 12.82 -8.46
N LYS A 549 -6.48 11.71 -9.13
CA LYS A 549 -7.25 11.23 -10.28
C LYS A 549 -7.47 9.73 -10.21
N LEU A 550 -8.71 9.29 -10.36
CA LEU A 550 -9.09 7.89 -10.46
C LEU A 550 -9.76 7.65 -11.82
N THR A 551 -9.13 6.85 -12.67
CA THR A 551 -9.70 6.41 -13.95
C THR A 551 -10.13 4.95 -13.86
N THR A 552 -11.39 4.65 -14.15
CA THR A 552 -11.95 3.30 -14.01
C THR A 552 -12.70 2.84 -15.26
N SER A 553 -12.98 1.53 -15.33
CA SER A 553 -13.85 0.90 -16.31
C SER A 553 -14.75 -0.14 -15.62
N ALA A 554 -14.36 -1.41 -15.63
CA ALA A 554 -14.96 -2.51 -14.88
C ALA A 554 -14.16 -2.80 -13.61
N THR A 555 -14.15 -1.88 -12.65
CA THR A 555 -13.22 -1.91 -11.49
C THR A 555 -13.99 -2.08 -10.19
N ASN A 556 -13.55 -3.00 -9.33
CA ASN A 556 -14.06 -3.10 -7.96
C ASN A 556 -13.28 -2.12 -7.08
N VAL A 557 -13.95 -1.12 -6.51
CA VAL A 557 -13.35 -0.09 -5.65
C VAL A 557 -13.93 -0.24 -4.25
N ASN A 558 -13.22 -0.93 -3.37
CA ASN A 558 -13.65 -1.15 -1.99
C ASN A 558 -13.06 -0.04 -1.12
N ILE A 559 -13.86 0.98 -0.81
CA ILE A 559 -13.40 2.22 -0.15
C ILE A 559 -14.52 2.79 0.73
N LYS A 560 -14.16 3.21 1.96
CA LYS A 560 -15.13 3.73 2.95
C LYS A 560 -15.18 5.26 2.98
N ASN A 561 -14.11 5.94 3.39
CA ASN A 561 -14.06 7.40 3.46
C ASN A 561 -12.98 7.93 2.54
N PHE A 562 -13.36 8.82 1.60
CA PHE A 562 -12.45 9.25 0.54
C PHE A 562 -12.63 10.69 0.08
N ASP A 563 -11.58 11.21 -0.55
CA ASP A 563 -11.60 12.44 -1.33
C ASP A 563 -10.89 12.20 -2.66
N ILE A 564 -11.69 12.12 -3.72
CA ILE A 564 -11.22 11.93 -5.09
C ILE A 564 -11.34 13.28 -5.80
N LYS A 565 -10.25 13.91 -6.22
CA LYS A 565 -10.35 15.22 -6.89
C LYS A 565 -10.97 15.09 -8.28
N GLU A 566 -10.64 14.05 -9.04
CA GLU A 566 -11.20 13.76 -10.35
C GLU A 566 -11.48 12.25 -10.51
N LEU A 567 -12.72 11.88 -10.84
CA LEU A 567 -13.13 10.53 -11.20
C LEU A 567 -13.46 10.51 -12.71
N VAL A 568 -12.74 9.69 -13.47
CA VAL A 568 -12.99 9.48 -14.90
C VAL A 568 -13.50 8.06 -15.13
N VAL A 569 -14.70 7.95 -15.70
CA VAL A 569 -15.38 6.66 -15.91
C VAL A 569 -15.36 6.35 -17.40
N THR A 570 -14.60 5.33 -17.77
CA THR A 570 -14.44 4.87 -19.16
C THR A 570 -15.26 3.62 -19.43
N THR A 571 -15.49 3.31 -20.70
CA THR A 571 -16.19 2.10 -21.16
C THR A 571 -15.31 1.29 -22.11
N ARG A 572 -15.44 -0.04 -22.15
CA ARG A 572 -14.77 -0.86 -23.19
C ARG A 572 -15.78 -1.64 -24.05
N VAL A 573 -15.36 -1.95 -25.27
CA VAL A 573 -16.21 -2.20 -26.44
C VAL A 573 -16.87 -3.59 -26.49
N GLN A 574 -16.40 -4.58 -25.71
CA GLN A 574 -16.69 -6.00 -25.99
C GLN A 574 -17.59 -6.74 -24.99
N SER A 575 -18.00 -6.15 -23.86
CA SER A 575 -18.77 -6.88 -22.85
C SER A 575 -19.88 -6.05 -22.22
N PHE A 576 -21.09 -6.61 -22.14
CA PHE A 576 -22.20 -6.02 -21.40
C PHE A 576 -21.93 -6.09 -19.89
N GLY A 577 -22.22 -5.00 -19.17
CA GLY A 577 -22.12 -4.94 -17.72
C GLY A 577 -20.75 -4.55 -17.17
N GLN A 578 -19.91 -3.79 -17.89
CA GLN A 578 -18.61 -3.33 -17.38
C GLN A 578 -18.75 -2.08 -16.53
N TYR A 579 -19.03 -2.24 -15.24
CA TYR A 579 -19.20 -1.09 -14.34
C TYR A 579 -18.20 -1.08 -13.21
N THR A 580 -17.91 0.13 -12.75
CA THR A 580 -17.15 0.39 -11.55
C THR A 580 -18.09 0.24 -10.36
N ILE A 581 -17.67 -0.51 -9.35
CA ILE A 581 -18.46 -0.74 -8.13
C ILE A 581 -17.72 -0.10 -6.97
N PHE A 582 -18.33 0.87 -6.31
CA PHE A 582 -17.94 1.27 -4.96
C PHE A 582 -18.54 0.27 -3.98
N GLY A 583 -17.73 -0.73 -3.62
CA GLY A 583 -18.16 -1.99 -2.99
C GLY A 583 -18.35 -1.97 -1.48
N GLU A 584 -18.08 -0.84 -0.83
CA GLU A 584 -18.19 -0.64 0.62
C GLU A 584 -19.23 0.45 0.94
N ASN A 585 -19.58 0.58 2.23
CA ASN A 585 -20.37 1.72 2.69
C ASN A 585 -19.49 2.97 2.71
N ILE A 586 -19.85 3.97 1.89
CA ILE A 586 -19.03 5.19 1.71
C ILE A 586 -19.16 6.23 2.85
N GLY A 587 -19.92 5.91 3.91
CA GLY A 587 -20.10 6.80 5.06
C GLY A 587 -20.82 8.11 4.72
N ASP A 588 -20.45 9.19 5.42
CA ASP A 588 -21.05 10.53 5.27
C ASP A 588 -20.06 11.68 5.04
N LYS A 589 -18.76 11.35 4.89
CA LYS A 589 -17.68 12.32 4.66
C LYS A 589 -17.03 12.19 3.28
N SER A 590 -17.51 11.27 2.45
CA SER A 590 -16.94 11.00 1.12
C SER A 590 -17.21 12.14 0.15
N ARG A 591 -16.18 12.49 -0.64
CA ARG A 591 -16.20 13.61 -1.57
C ARG A 591 -15.59 13.24 -2.93
N ILE A 592 -16.21 13.75 -4.00
CA ILE A 592 -15.63 13.77 -5.33
C ILE A 592 -15.57 15.22 -5.82
N GLY A 593 -14.43 15.71 -6.29
CA GLY A 593 -14.35 17.01 -6.93
C GLY A 593 -15.12 16.99 -8.26
N VAL A 594 -14.58 16.31 -9.25
CA VAL A 594 -15.16 16.22 -10.60
C VAL A 594 -15.47 14.77 -10.95
N VAL A 595 -16.68 14.50 -11.42
CA VAL A 595 -17.05 13.26 -12.11
C VAL A 595 -17.11 13.53 -13.60
N SER A 596 -16.30 12.81 -14.38
CA SER A 596 -16.30 12.85 -15.84
C SER A 596 -16.68 11.48 -16.39
N LEU A 597 -17.90 11.36 -16.91
CA LEU A 597 -18.32 10.19 -17.66
C LEU A 597 -17.82 10.34 -19.10
N GLN A 598 -17.15 9.31 -19.63
CA GLN A 598 -16.80 9.26 -21.05
C GLN A 598 -17.95 8.65 -21.85
N THR A 599 -18.08 9.04 -23.12
CA THR A 599 -19.09 8.48 -24.03
C THR A 599 -18.95 6.96 -24.11
N GLY A 600 -20.05 6.26 -23.80
CA GLY A 600 -20.12 4.81 -23.88
C GLY A 600 -20.41 4.29 -25.29
N TYR A 601 -20.56 2.98 -25.40
CA TYR A 601 -20.83 2.31 -26.68
C TYR A 601 -22.33 2.21 -26.99
N SER A 602 -22.79 2.86 -28.07
CA SER A 602 -24.18 2.77 -28.51
C SER A 602 -24.53 1.36 -29.03
N PRO A 603 -25.76 0.83 -28.79
CA PRO A 603 -26.87 1.41 -28.03
C PRO A 603 -26.94 0.80 -26.62
N ALA A 604 -25.83 0.55 -25.93
CA ALA A 604 -25.81 -0.15 -24.64
C ALA A 604 -25.13 0.67 -23.54
N TYR A 605 -25.71 0.66 -22.33
CA TYR A 605 -25.00 1.07 -21.12
C TYR A 605 -23.94 0.02 -20.80
N SER A 606 -22.82 0.13 -21.51
CA SER A 606 -21.68 -0.77 -21.46
C SER A 606 -20.78 -0.46 -20.27
N GLY A 607 -20.81 0.77 -19.74
CA GLY A 607 -20.21 1.05 -18.45
C GLY A 607 -20.83 2.19 -17.66
N GLY A 608 -20.37 2.31 -16.41
CA GLY A 608 -20.94 3.22 -15.42
C GLY A 608 -20.37 2.98 -14.03
N VAL A 609 -20.88 3.73 -13.06
CA VAL A 609 -20.53 3.62 -11.65
C VAL A 609 -21.77 3.22 -10.85
N THR A 610 -21.60 2.35 -9.86
CA THR A 610 -22.63 2.04 -8.87
C THR A 610 -22.04 2.05 -7.46
N PHE A 611 -22.87 2.35 -6.48
CA PHE A 611 -22.52 2.34 -5.06
C PHE A 611 -23.30 1.25 -4.32
N LYS A 612 -22.62 0.51 -3.45
CA LYS A 612 -23.28 -0.49 -2.59
C LYS A 612 -24.16 0.16 -1.53
N SER A 613 -23.62 1.12 -0.78
CA SER A 613 -24.38 1.94 0.17
C SER A 613 -23.61 3.18 0.61
N GLY A 614 -24.31 4.16 1.18
CA GLY A 614 -23.72 5.36 1.75
C GLY A 614 -24.77 6.24 2.40
N LYS A 615 -24.36 7.09 3.34
CA LYS A 615 -25.25 8.11 3.92
C LYS A 615 -25.18 9.41 3.13
N LYS A 616 -23.96 9.91 2.85
CA LYS A 616 -23.77 11.17 2.14
C LYS A 616 -22.58 11.15 1.19
N LEU A 617 -22.77 11.66 -0.02
CA LEU A 617 -21.72 11.90 -1.00
C LEU A 617 -21.78 13.35 -1.49
N VAL A 618 -20.68 14.08 -1.33
CA VAL A 618 -20.56 15.46 -1.83
C VAL A 618 -19.81 15.45 -3.15
N ILE A 619 -20.38 16.09 -4.18
CA ILE A 619 -19.76 16.22 -5.50
C ILE A 619 -19.70 17.70 -5.88
N ASP A 620 -18.58 18.20 -6.39
CA ASP A 620 -18.59 19.58 -6.92
C ASP A 620 -19.22 19.62 -8.31
N GLU A 621 -18.70 18.83 -9.25
CA GLU A 621 -19.08 18.86 -10.66
C GLU A 621 -19.34 17.47 -11.24
N ILE A 622 -20.41 17.32 -12.03
CA ILE A 622 -20.70 16.12 -12.82
C ILE A 622 -20.82 16.49 -14.29
N TYR A 623 -20.05 15.83 -15.13
CA TYR A 623 -20.13 15.88 -16.59
C TYR A 623 -20.66 14.55 -17.10
N HIS A 624 -21.94 14.55 -17.48
CA HIS A 624 -22.60 13.38 -18.05
C HIS A 624 -22.28 13.21 -19.53
N ALA A 625 -22.16 11.96 -19.98
CA ALA A 625 -21.97 11.59 -21.38
C ALA A 625 -22.92 10.45 -21.77
N PRO A 626 -23.35 10.39 -23.05
CA PRO A 626 -24.27 9.34 -23.52
C PRO A 626 -23.71 7.93 -23.31
N TRP A 627 -24.60 6.97 -23.07
CA TRP A 627 -24.30 5.53 -22.94
C TRP A 627 -23.41 5.14 -21.76
N ASN A 628 -23.29 6.02 -20.76
CA ASN A 628 -22.56 5.80 -19.51
C ASN A 628 -23.41 6.28 -18.33
N TYR A 629 -23.37 5.59 -17.20
CA TYR A 629 -24.26 5.89 -16.07
C TYR A 629 -23.55 6.14 -14.74
N PHE A 630 -24.22 6.90 -13.87
CA PHE A 630 -23.83 7.13 -12.48
C PHE A 630 -25.01 6.78 -11.57
N ASP A 631 -24.90 5.64 -10.89
CA ASP A 631 -25.95 5.07 -10.06
C ASP A 631 -25.63 5.21 -8.56
N ALA A 632 -26.14 6.28 -7.95
CA ALA A 632 -26.04 6.56 -6.52
C ALA A 632 -27.37 6.35 -5.78
N ARG A 633 -28.25 5.45 -6.27
CA ARG A 633 -29.53 5.14 -5.61
C ARG A 633 -29.39 4.52 -4.21
N ASN A 634 -28.25 3.88 -3.92
CA ASN A 634 -27.99 3.33 -2.59
C ASN A 634 -27.27 4.30 -1.65
N VAL A 635 -26.97 5.52 -2.10
CA VAL A 635 -26.47 6.60 -1.25
C VAL A 635 -27.66 7.45 -0.83
N THR A 636 -27.88 7.63 0.47
CA THR A 636 -29.08 8.33 0.97
C THR A 636 -29.17 9.74 0.42
N ASP A 637 -28.11 10.54 0.58
CA ASP A 637 -28.06 11.94 0.15
C ASP A 637 -26.85 12.22 -0.75
N VAL A 638 -27.11 12.81 -1.92
CA VAL A 638 -26.06 13.36 -2.80
C VAL A 638 -26.19 14.87 -2.87
N GLU A 639 -25.10 15.58 -2.62
CA GLU A 639 -25.04 17.04 -2.65
C GLU A 639 -24.11 17.53 -3.77
N ILE A 640 -24.61 18.47 -4.58
CA ILE A 640 -23.85 19.11 -5.65
C ILE A 640 -23.48 20.53 -5.26
N ASN A 641 -22.19 20.87 -5.24
CA ASN A 641 -21.72 22.19 -4.85
C ASN A 641 -21.58 23.19 -6.00
N LYS A 642 -21.29 22.73 -7.23
CA LYS A 642 -21.00 23.64 -8.35
C LYS A 642 -21.86 23.39 -9.57
N ARG A 643 -21.85 22.18 -10.16
CA ARG A 643 -22.55 21.98 -11.44
C ARG A 643 -22.89 20.52 -11.76
N ILE A 644 -24.03 20.32 -12.41
CA ILE A 644 -24.28 19.14 -13.27
C ILE A 644 -24.46 19.63 -14.71
N LEU A 645 -23.71 19.06 -15.64
CA LEU A 645 -23.88 19.27 -17.07
C LEU A 645 -24.34 17.98 -17.74
N PHE A 646 -25.53 18.01 -18.34
CA PHE A 646 -26.08 16.89 -19.08
C PHE A 646 -25.63 16.90 -20.54
N GLY A 647 -24.87 15.88 -20.95
CA GLY A 647 -24.69 15.54 -22.37
C GLY A 647 -25.97 14.96 -22.99
N ALA A 648 -26.01 14.84 -24.33
CA ALA A 648 -27.13 14.20 -25.04
C ALA A 648 -27.37 12.77 -24.50
N PRO A 649 -28.63 12.33 -24.33
CA PRO A 649 -28.96 11.02 -23.77
C PRO A 649 -28.54 9.89 -24.71
N GLY A 650 -28.16 8.76 -24.13
CA GLY A 650 -28.12 7.48 -24.83
C GLY A 650 -29.46 6.78 -24.68
N ASN A 651 -30.32 6.78 -25.70
CA ASN A 651 -31.65 6.15 -25.63
C ASN A 651 -31.60 4.62 -25.44
N ILE A 652 -31.79 4.13 -24.20
CA ILE A 652 -32.12 2.74 -23.85
C ILE A 652 -33.31 2.72 -22.89
N ALA A 653 -34.30 1.89 -23.16
CA ALA A 653 -35.44 1.70 -22.27
C ALA A 653 -35.01 1.15 -20.90
N GLY A 654 -35.38 1.86 -19.81
CA GLY A 654 -35.27 1.36 -18.43
C GLY A 654 -33.96 1.66 -17.68
N LYS A 655 -32.98 2.35 -18.29
CA LYS A 655 -31.78 2.85 -17.60
C LYS A 655 -31.59 4.33 -17.91
N THR A 656 -31.34 5.13 -16.87
CA THR A 656 -31.02 6.56 -17.00
C THR A 656 -29.56 6.84 -16.68
N GLY A 657 -29.02 7.91 -17.27
CA GLY A 657 -27.63 8.32 -17.17
C GLY A 657 -27.23 8.70 -15.75
N LEU A 658 -28.04 9.48 -15.04
CA LEU A 658 -27.80 9.82 -13.63
C LEU A 658 -28.96 9.34 -12.75
N MET A 659 -28.65 8.59 -11.69
CA MET A 659 -29.65 8.03 -10.77
C MET A 659 -29.28 8.33 -9.32
N PHE A 660 -30.22 8.89 -8.56
CA PHE A 660 -30.03 9.28 -7.15
C PHE A 660 -31.20 8.83 -6.28
N ASN A 661 -30.92 8.62 -4.98
CA ASN A 661 -31.99 8.55 -3.98
C ASN A 661 -32.49 9.97 -3.68
N ASN A 662 -31.77 10.73 -2.86
CA ASN A 662 -31.99 12.17 -2.68
C ASN A 662 -30.90 12.96 -3.41
N LEU A 663 -31.29 14.06 -4.04
CA LEU A 663 -30.38 14.98 -4.72
C LEU A 663 -30.59 16.40 -4.22
N THR A 664 -29.52 17.03 -3.74
CA THR A 664 -29.51 18.42 -3.30
C THR A 664 -28.56 19.24 -4.18
N LEU A 665 -29.07 20.30 -4.79
CA LEU A 665 -28.26 21.36 -5.38
C LEU A 665 -27.99 22.41 -4.29
N ASN A 666 -26.73 22.56 -3.88
CA ASN A 666 -26.34 23.57 -2.89
C ASN A 666 -26.33 24.98 -3.49
N SER A 667 -26.11 25.97 -2.61
CA SER A 667 -26.13 27.38 -2.99
C SER A 667 -25.15 27.67 -4.11
N ASN A 668 -25.65 28.34 -5.15
CA ASN A 668 -24.93 28.65 -6.38
C ASN A 668 -24.57 27.47 -7.29
N ALA A 669 -24.96 26.23 -6.97
CA ALA A 669 -24.82 25.12 -7.89
C ALA A 669 -25.73 25.31 -9.12
N SER A 670 -25.31 24.83 -10.29
CA SER A 670 -26.14 24.83 -11.50
C SER A 670 -26.48 23.42 -12.00
N MET A 671 -27.60 23.29 -12.68
CA MET A 671 -27.98 22.06 -13.38
C MET A 671 -28.39 22.42 -14.81
N ASP A 672 -27.59 21.99 -15.78
CA ASP A 672 -27.69 22.41 -17.17
C ASP A 672 -28.19 21.26 -18.05
N TYR A 673 -29.41 21.37 -18.61
CA TYR A 673 -30.02 20.29 -19.41
C TYR A 673 -30.97 20.78 -20.51
N GLY A 674 -31.13 19.96 -21.56
CA GLY A 674 -31.94 20.25 -22.74
C GLY A 674 -33.33 19.61 -22.75
N LYS A 675 -33.80 19.19 -23.94
CA LYS A 675 -35.10 18.49 -24.11
C LYS A 675 -35.12 17.06 -23.60
N ASP A 676 -33.95 16.45 -23.43
CA ASP A 676 -33.79 15.08 -22.99
C ASP A 676 -32.94 15.06 -21.71
N LEU A 677 -33.62 14.98 -20.57
CA LEU A 677 -33.02 14.92 -19.24
C LEU A 677 -32.91 13.46 -18.81
N ASP A 678 -31.67 12.98 -18.72
CA ASP A 678 -31.38 11.60 -18.37
C ASP A 678 -31.13 11.45 -16.86
N LEU A 679 -32.18 11.69 -16.07
CA LEU A 679 -32.13 11.80 -14.61
C LEU A 679 -33.24 11.00 -13.94
N THR A 680 -32.92 10.29 -12.86
CA THR A 680 -33.90 9.65 -11.97
C THR A 680 -33.61 9.99 -10.52
N ILE A 681 -34.62 10.48 -9.81
CA ILE A 681 -34.54 10.78 -8.37
C ILE A 681 -35.65 9.97 -7.68
N GLN A 682 -35.28 8.97 -6.89
CA GLN A 682 -36.24 8.08 -6.22
C GLN A 682 -36.90 8.74 -5.00
N GLY A 683 -36.12 9.51 -4.25
CA GLY A 683 -36.52 10.21 -3.03
C GLY A 683 -36.81 11.68 -3.30
N HIS A 684 -36.06 12.53 -2.61
CA HIS A 684 -36.27 13.98 -2.55
C HIS A 684 -35.33 14.75 -3.48
N PHE A 685 -35.85 15.81 -4.08
CA PHE A 685 -35.04 16.80 -4.77
C PHE A 685 -35.03 18.12 -4.00
N THR A 686 -33.87 18.63 -3.63
CA THR A 686 -33.75 19.93 -2.95
C THR A 686 -32.94 20.89 -3.81
N ASN A 687 -33.53 22.00 -4.21
CA ASN A 687 -32.80 23.12 -4.77
C ASN A 687 -32.58 24.17 -3.68
N ASN A 688 -31.39 24.18 -3.08
CA ASN A 688 -31.00 25.14 -2.06
C ASN A 688 -30.27 26.34 -2.68
N GLN A 689 -31.01 27.27 -3.28
CA GLN A 689 -30.45 28.49 -3.88
C GLN A 689 -29.52 28.22 -5.08
N GLY A 690 -29.68 27.07 -5.74
CA GLY A 690 -29.05 26.73 -7.02
C GLY A 690 -29.92 27.14 -8.22
N THR A 691 -29.37 27.03 -9.43
CA THR A 691 -30.05 27.44 -10.67
C THR A 691 -30.14 26.27 -11.65
N MET A 692 -31.36 25.89 -12.03
CA MET A 692 -31.60 24.95 -13.13
C MET A 692 -31.65 25.71 -14.46
N ASN A 693 -30.70 25.47 -15.35
CA ASN A 693 -30.63 26.07 -16.69
C ASN A 693 -31.20 25.08 -17.73
N LEU A 694 -32.39 25.38 -18.23
CA LEU A 694 -33.12 24.59 -19.20
C LEU A 694 -32.90 25.18 -20.60
N PHE A 695 -32.47 24.35 -21.54
CA PHE A 695 -32.25 24.75 -22.93
C PHE A 695 -33.37 24.22 -23.82
N VAL A 696 -34.11 25.13 -24.45
CA VAL A 696 -35.22 24.76 -25.34
C VAL A 696 -34.68 24.11 -26.61
N GLN A 697 -35.18 22.91 -26.91
CA GLN A 697 -34.87 22.17 -28.14
C GLN A 697 -36.16 21.49 -28.63
N ASP A 698 -36.38 21.43 -29.93
CA ASP A 698 -37.60 20.88 -30.56
C ASP A 698 -38.91 21.42 -29.96
N GLY A 699 -38.91 22.71 -29.59
CA GLY A 699 -40.08 23.39 -29.04
C GLY A 699 -40.45 23.04 -27.60
N ARG A 700 -39.63 22.26 -26.89
CA ARG A 700 -39.91 21.80 -25.52
C ARG A 700 -38.67 21.84 -24.61
N VAL A 701 -38.89 21.56 -23.33
CA VAL A 701 -37.86 21.32 -22.31
C VAL A 701 -38.21 20.02 -21.57
N ALA A 702 -37.22 19.38 -20.96
CA ALA A 702 -37.45 18.19 -20.16
C ALA A 702 -38.06 18.52 -18.78
N THR A 703 -38.91 17.62 -18.29
CA THR A 703 -39.44 17.69 -16.92
C THR A 703 -38.51 16.97 -15.96
N LEU A 704 -38.12 17.63 -14.86
CA LEU A 704 -37.49 16.98 -13.71
C LEU A 704 -38.57 16.32 -12.84
N ASN A 705 -38.44 15.02 -12.62
CA ASN A 705 -39.36 14.27 -11.77
C ASN A 705 -38.67 13.88 -10.45
N ALA A 706 -39.24 14.29 -9.33
CA ALA A 706 -38.85 13.81 -8.01
C ALA A 706 -39.83 12.74 -7.52
N GLY A 707 -39.32 11.59 -7.08
CA GLY A 707 -40.17 10.46 -6.67
C GLY A 707 -41.03 10.74 -5.43
N HIS A 708 -40.57 11.64 -4.55
CA HIS A 708 -41.27 12.06 -3.34
C HIS A 708 -41.49 13.58 -3.30
N GLN A 709 -40.68 14.33 -2.54
CA GLN A 709 -40.81 15.78 -2.38
C GLN A 709 -39.79 16.54 -3.20
N ALA A 710 -40.18 17.68 -3.76
CA ALA A 710 -39.25 18.70 -4.26
C ALA A 710 -39.27 19.93 -3.33
N SER A 711 -38.11 20.43 -2.93
CA SER A 711 -37.98 21.61 -2.06
C SER A 711 -37.26 22.72 -2.81
N MET A 712 -37.93 23.85 -2.99
CA MET A 712 -37.39 25.05 -3.65
C MET A 712 -37.06 26.10 -2.60
N ILE A 713 -35.78 26.23 -2.26
CA ILE A 713 -35.32 27.16 -1.23
C ILE A 713 -34.67 28.38 -1.90
N PHE A 714 -35.12 29.57 -1.56
CA PHE A 714 -34.64 30.83 -2.12
C PHE A 714 -34.45 31.90 -1.06
N ASN A 715 -33.75 32.96 -1.42
CA ASN A 715 -33.56 34.15 -0.60
C ASN A 715 -34.00 35.41 -1.38
N ASN A 716 -33.94 36.57 -0.73
CA ASN A 716 -34.24 37.87 -1.33
C ASN A 716 -32.97 38.62 -1.77
N VAL A 717 -31.85 37.93 -1.99
CA VAL A 717 -30.62 38.57 -2.49
C VAL A 717 -30.82 38.99 -3.94
N VAL A 718 -30.60 40.27 -4.18
CA VAL A 718 -30.65 40.89 -5.51
C VAL A 718 -29.29 40.72 -6.17
N ASP A 719 -29.28 40.13 -7.36
CA ASP A 719 -28.10 40.05 -8.21
C ASP A 719 -27.80 41.44 -8.79
N SER A 720 -26.63 41.99 -8.46
CA SER A 720 -26.19 43.31 -8.92
C SER A 720 -26.11 43.42 -10.45
N ALA A 721 -25.84 42.33 -11.16
CA ALA A 721 -25.75 42.34 -12.61
C ALA A 721 -27.12 42.56 -13.27
N THR A 722 -28.18 41.99 -12.70
CA THR A 722 -29.55 42.05 -13.23
C THR A 722 -30.44 43.06 -12.52
N GLY A 723 -30.06 43.52 -11.33
CA GLY A 723 -30.91 44.33 -10.45
C GLY A 723 -32.13 43.56 -9.92
N PHE A 724 -32.12 42.22 -9.97
CA PHE A 724 -33.25 41.39 -9.56
C PHE A 724 -32.85 40.11 -8.83
N TYR A 725 -33.82 39.38 -8.27
CA TYR A 725 -33.55 38.10 -7.61
C TYR A 725 -32.90 37.10 -8.57
N LYS A 726 -31.91 36.37 -8.06
CA LYS A 726 -31.28 35.27 -8.79
C LYS A 726 -32.32 34.19 -9.13
N PRO A 727 -32.41 33.74 -10.40
CA PRO A 727 -33.37 32.73 -10.78
C PRO A 727 -32.98 31.35 -10.21
N LEU A 728 -33.97 30.62 -9.70
CA LEU A 728 -33.85 29.19 -9.37
C LEU A 728 -34.04 28.30 -10.59
N ILE A 729 -34.83 28.78 -11.57
CA ILE A 729 -35.05 28.11 -12.85
C ILE A 729 -34.90 29.15 -13.95
N LYS A 730 -34.05 28.85 -14.94
CA LYS A 730 -33.78 29.68 -16.10
C LYS A 730 -34.08 28.89 -17.37
N ILE A 731 -35.05 29.33 -18.16
CA ILE A 731 -35.32 28.76 -19.48
C ILE A 731 -34.65 29.65 -20.54
N ASN A 732 -33.61 29.12 -21.17
CA ASN A 732 -32.88 29.78 -22.24
C ASN A 732 -33.53 29.49 -23.60
N ASN A 733 -33.53 30.47 -24.50
CA ASN A 733 -34.18 30.41 -25.81
C ASN A 733 -35.69 30.13 -25.71
N ALA A 734 -36.34 30.72 -24.70
CA ALA A 734 -37.74 30.52 -24.39
C ALA A 734 -38.69 30.91 -25.53
N GLN A 735 -38.29 31.81 -26.43
CA GLN A 735 -39.05 32.17 -27.64
C GLN A 735 -39.32 30.99 -28.56
N ASN A 736 -38.51 29.94 -28.48
CA ASN A 736 -38.65 28.73 -29.29
C ASN A 736 -39.63 27.72 -28.67
N LEU A 737 -40.16 27.94 -27.46
CA LEU A 737 -41.15 27.05 -26.87
C LEU A 737 -42.42 27.02 -27.73
N THR A 738 -43.04 25.85 -27.85
CA THR A 738 -44.36 25.73 -28.47
C THR A 738 -45.35 26.61 -27.73
N LYS A 739 -45.92 27.60 -28.44
CA LYS A 739 -46.86 28.55 -27.85
C LYS A 739 -48.18 27.89 -27.46
N ASN A 740 -48.88 28.50 -26.51
CA ASN A 740 -50.20 28.08 -26.01
C ASN A 740 -50.24 26.62 -25.50
N LYS A 741 -49.07 26.09 -25.11
CA LYS A 741 -48.89 24.76 -24.57
C LYS A 741 -48.25 24.85 -23.19
N GLU A 742 -48.74 24.04 -22.26
CA GLU A 742 -48.10 23.92 -20.95
C GLU A 742 -46.83 23.07 -21.06
N HIS A 743 -45.72 23.63 -20.58
CA HIS A 743 -44.42 22.96 -20.48
C HIS A 743 -44.11 22.73 -19.00
N VAL A 744 -44.20 21.49 -18.56
CA VAL A 744 -43.93 21.09 -17.16
C VAL A 744 -42.42 21.03 -16.94
N LEU A 745 -41.94 21.78 -15.95
CA LEU A 745 -40.52 21.91 -15.62
C LEU A 745 -40.12 20.98 -14.48
N VAL A 746 -40.95 20.93 -13.43
CA VAL A 746 -40.75 20.09 -12.24
C VAL A 746 -42.06 19.44 -11.86
N LYS A 747 -42.02 18.14 -11.53
CA LYS A 747 -43.15 17.37 -11.03
C LYS A 747 -42.72 16.55 -9.82
N ALA A 748 -43.53 16.57 -8.76
CA ALA A 748 -43.31 15.80 -7.53
C ALA A 748 -44.65 15.49 -6.84
N ARG A 749 -44.63 14.62 -5.82
CA ARG A 749 -45.83 14.36 -4.99
C ARG A 749 -46.19 15.55 -4.12
N ASN A 750 -45.16 16.24 -3.64
CA ASN A 750 -45.28 17.51 -2.93
C ASN A 750 -44.15 18.45 -3.35
N ILE A 751 -44.44 19.74 -3.51
CA ILE A 751 -43.47 20.80 -3.80
C ILE A 751 -43.59 21.86 -2.71
N ASP A 752 -42.53 22.00 -1.93
CA ASP A 752 -42.41 23.00 -0.88
C ASP A 752 -41.57 24.19 -1.34
N TYR A 753 -41.97 25.38 -0.90
CA TYR A 753 -41.31 26.65 -1.24
C TYR A 753 -40.86 27.29 0.06
N ASN A 754 -39.57 27.51 0.23
CA ASN A 754 -38.99 28.00 1.49
C ASN A 754 -38.18 29.27 1.24
N LEU A 755 -38.52 30.34 1.95
CA LEU A 755 -37.73 31.57 1.97
C LEU A 755 -36.76 31.52 3.15
N VAL A 756 -35.46 31.56 2.88
CA VAL A 756 -34.41 31.63 3.91
C VAL A 756 -33.87 33.05 4.01
N GLY A 757 -33.69 33.51 5.26
CA GLY A 757 -33.09 34.81 5.56
C GLY A 757 -31.57 34.79 5.44
N VAL A 758 -30.97 35.95 5.15
CA VAL A 758 -29.51 36.14 5.21
C VAL A 758 -29.12 36.29 6.69
N GLN A 759 -28.05 35.62 7.14
CA GLN A 759 -27.46 35.88 8.47
C GLN A 759 -27.14 37.38 8.60
N GLY A 760 -27.81 38.07 9.53
CA GLY A 760 -27.60 39.49 9.81
C GLY A 760 -28.74 40.45 9.41
N ALA A 761 -29.80 39.96 8.74
CA ALA A 761 -31.00 40.76 8.51
C ALA A 761 -32.04 40.51 9.62
N SER A 762 -32.43 41.57 10.34
CA SER A 762 -33.57 41.52 11.26
C SER A 762 -34.86 41.31 10.45
N TYR A 763 -35.61 40.25 10.75
CA TYR A 763 -36.90 39.98 10.14
C TYR A 763 -38.00 40.14 11.19
N ASP A 764 -38.70 41.27 11.13
CA ASP A 764 -40.03 41.37 11.73
C ASP A 764 -40.99 40.45 10.95
N ASN A 765 -41.46 39.39 11.62
CA ASN A 765 -42.62 38.56 11.29
C ASN A 765 -42.79 38.09 9.84
N ILE A 766 -42.12 37.00 9.45
CA ILE A 766 -42.54 36.20 8.28
C ILE A 766 -43.51 35.10 8.75
N SER A 767 -44.79 35.47 8.92
CA SER A 767 -45.89 34.53 8.80
C SER A 767 -46.39 34.55 7.34
N ALA A 768 -45.57 34.07 6.40
CA ALA A 768 -45.99 33.98 5.00
C ALA A 768 -46.82 32.70 4.81
N SER A 769 -48.06 32.83 4.35
CA SER A 769 -48.86 31.69 3.88
C SER A 769 -48.17 31.00 2.69
N ASN A 770 -48.38 29.69 2.49
CA ASN A 770 -47.82 28.94 1.35
C ASN A 770 -48.15 29.58 -0.01
N THR A 771 -49.31 30.23 -0.15
CA THR A 771 -49.70 30.98 -1.35
C THR A 771 -48.77 32.16 -1.65
N ASN A 772 -48.27 32.86 -0.62
CA ASN A 772 -47.33 33.97 -0.77
C ASN A 772 -45.95 33.47 -1.26
N LEU A 773 -45.47 32.34 -0.72
CA LEU A 773 -44.19 31.75 -1.11
C LEU A 773 -44.19 31.23 -2.56
N GLN A 774 -45.32 30.67 -3.01
CA GLN A 774 -45.51 30.25 -4.42
C GLN A 774 -45.43 31.45 -5.39
N GLU A 775 -46.07 32.57 -5.06
CA GLU A 775 -45.99 33.78 -5.89
C GLU A 775 -44.58 34.38 -5.91
N GLN A 776 -43.89 34.42 -4.77
CA GLN A 776 -42.48 34.84 -4.70
C GLN A 776 -41.56 33.93 -5.52
N PHE A 777 -41.83 32.62 -5.56
CA PHE A 777 -41.07 31.69 -6.39
C PHE A 777 -41.26 31.97 -7.88
N LYS A 778 -42.46 32.33 -8.34
CA LYS A 778 -42.72 32.67 -9.76
C LYS A 778 -41.83 33.82 -10.26
N GLU A 779 -41.42 34.72 -9.38
CA GLU A 779 -40.47 35.80 -9.71
C GLU A 779 -39.03 35.30 -9.94
N ARG A 780 -38.70 34.11 -9.42
CA ARG A 780 -37.40 33.43 -9.55
C ARG A 780 -37.39 32.34 -10.63
N LEU A 781 -38.49 32.17 -11.34
CA LEU A 781 -38.58 31.40 -12.57
C LEU A 781 -38.44 32.37 -13.75
N ALA A 782 -37.32 32.34 -14.47
CA ALA A 782 -36.98 33.31 -15.50
C ALA A 782 -36.97 32.69 -16.90
N LEU A 783 -37.51 33.40 -17.89
CA LEU A 783 -37.53 33.01 -19.29
C LEU A 783 -36.69 34.01 -20.08
N TYR A 784 -35.78 33.52 -20.92
CA TYR A 784 -34.84 34.35 -21.67
C TYR A 784 -35.01 34.16 -23.18
N ASN A 785 -35.04 35.27 -23.89
CA ASN A 785 -34.96 35.36 -25.35
C ASN A 785 -33.67 36.09 -25.74
N ASN A 786 -32.76 35.41 -26.44
CA ASN A 786 -31.45 35.94 -26.84
C ASN A 786 -30.71 36.64 -25.68
N ASN A 787 -30.58 35.94 -24.54
CA ASN A 787 -29.98 36.42 -23.29
C ASN A 787 -30.72 37.55 -22.55
N ASN A 788 -31.82 38.07 -23.09
CA ASN A 788 -32.66 39.06 -22.41
C ASN A 788 -33.87 38.41 -21.75
N ARG A 789 -34.19 38.81 -20.52
CA ARG A 789 -35.32 38.27 -19.76
C ARG A 789 -36.65 38.77 -20.33
N MET A 790 -37.56 37.85 -20.65
CA MET A 790 -38.85 38.17 -21.31
C MET A 790 -40.09 37.97 -20.43
N ASP A 791 -39.96 37.26 -19.30
CA ASP A 791 -41.05 37.06 -18.33
C ASP A 791 -41.27 38.27 -17.42
N ILE A 792 -40.18 38.88 -16.98
CA ILE A 792 -40.16 40.08 -16.15
C ILE A 792 -39.09 41.00 -16.71
N CYS A 793 -39.50 42.16 -17.21
CA CYS A 793 -38.57 43.21 -17.61
C CYS A 793 -38.21 44.05 -16.40
N VAL A 794 -36.96 43.96 -15.97
CA VAL A 794 -36.42 44.74 -14.85
C VAL A 794 -35.70 45.93 -15.44
N VAL A 795 -36.22 47.14 -15.18
CA VAL A 795 -35.64 48.38 -15.70
C VAL A 795 -35.02 49.13 -14.53
N ARG A 796 -33.67 49.14 -14.47
CA ARG A 796 -32.95 49.86 -13.42
C ARG A 796 -33.10 51.37 -13.62
N LYS A 797 -32.90 52.12 -12.54
CA LYS A 797 -32.98 53.58 -12.58
C LYS A 797 -31.92 54.14 -13.54
N ASP A 798 -32.29 55.15 -14.32
CA ASP A 798 -31.42 55.84 -15.27
C ASP A 798 -30.76 54.91 -16.32
N ASN A 799 -31.43 53.80 -16.69
CA ASN A 799 -30.90 52.80 -17.63
C ASN A 799 -31.88 52.48 -18.77
N LEU A 800 -31.81 53.28 -19.85
CA LEU A 800 -32.59 53.07 -21.07
C LEU A 800 -32.21 51.80 -21.85
N ASN A 801 -31.03 51.21 -21.60
CA ASN A 801 -30.63 49.97 -22.25
C ASN A 801 -31.45 48.77 -21.73
N ASP A 802 -31.89 48.79 -20.47
CA ASP A 802 -32.78 47.77 -19.93
C ASP A 802 -34.17 47.81 -20.64
N ILE A 803 -34.63 49.00 -21.06
CA ILE A 803 -35.85 49.18 -21.87
C ILE A 803 -35.66 48.58 -23.27
N LYS A 804 -34.53 48.87 -23.93
CA LYS A 804 -34.21 48.27 -25.23
C LYS A 804 -34.09 46.75 -25.14
N ALA A 805 -33.42 46.24 -24.10
CA ALA A 805 -33.29 44.81 -23.84
C ALA A 805 -34.64 44.14 -23.64
N CYS A 806 -35.54 44.75 -22.86
CA CYS A 806 -36.93 44.30 -22.72
C CYS A 806 -37.65 44.30 -24.08
N GLY A 807 -37.56 45.39 -24.84
CA GLY A 807 -38.16 45.52 -26.17
C GLY A 807 -37.70 44.43 -27.13
N MET A 808 -36.39 44.13 -27.16
CA MET A 808 -35.82 43.02 -27.92
C MET A 808 -36.34 41.66 -27.44
N ALA A 809 -36.41 41.44 -26.12
CA ALA A 809 -36.85 40.18 -25.53
C ALA A 809 -38.31 39.85 -25.86
N ILE A 810 -39.19 40.86 -25.87
CA ILE A 810 -40.62 40.67 -26.13
C ILE A 810 -41.03 40.94 -27.59
N GLY A 811 -40.10 41.40 -28.44
CA GLY A 811 -40.37 41.72 -29.85
C GLY A 811 -41.15 43.03 -30.06
N ASN A 812 -41.01 44.00 -29.16
CA ASN A 812 -41.66 45.31 -29.26
C ASN A 812 -40.69 46.35 -29.84
N GLN A 813 -40.78 46.58 -31.16
CA GLN A 813 -39.92 47.53 -31.88
C GLN A 813 -40.07 48.98 -31.40
N SER A 814 -41.24 49.37 -30.87
CA SER A 814 -41.44 50.71 -30.33
C SER A 814 -40.55 50.97 -29.11
N MET A 815 -40.37 49.98 -28.24
CA MET A 815 -39.47 50.08 -27.08
C MET A 815 -38.00 50.11 -27.47
N VAL A 816 -37.64 49.42 -28.56
CA VAL A 816 -36.26 49.39 -29.06
C VAL A 816 -35.89 50.71 -29.72
N ASN A 817 -36.77 51.23 -30.58
CA ASN A 817 -36.53 52.45 -31.35
C ASN A 817 -36.74 53.73 -30.53
N ASN A 818 -37.69 53.73 -29.59
CA ASN A 818 -38.07 54.90 -28.80
C ASN A 818 -38.10 54.59 -27.29
N PRO A 819 -36.96 54.24 -26.66
CA PRO A 819 -36.91 53.83 -25.25
C PRO A 819 -37.37 54.93 -24.28
N GLU A 820 -37.18 56.21 -24.62
CA GLU A 820 -37.61 57.37 -23.81
C GLU A 820 -39.13 57.40 -23.56
N ASN A 821 -39.93 56.90 -24.51
CA ASN A 821 -41.40 56.81 -24.35
C ASN A 821 -41.81 55.88 -23.20
N TYR A 822 -40.90 55.03 -22.74
CA TYR A 822 -41.13 54.03 -21.70
C TYR A 822 -40.35 54.35 -20.42
N LYS A 823 -39.83 55.57 -20.26
CA LYS A 823 -39.08 56.02 -19.08
C LYS A 823 -39.85 55.86 -17.77
N TYR A 824 -41.18 55.85 -17.84
CA TYR A 824 -42.04 55.55 -16.68
C TYR A 824 -41.83 54.15 -16.08
N LEU A 825 -41.11 53.25 -16.77
CA LEU A 825 -40.71 51.92 -16.29
C LEU A 825 -39.43 51.93 -15.44
N GLU A 826 -38.64 53.01 -15.42
CA GLU A 826 -37.42 53.08 -14.64
C GLU A 826 -37.67 52.82 -13.15
N GLY A 827 -36.81 51.99 -12.55
CA GLY A 827 -36.93 51.56 -11.15
C GLY A 827 -38.11 50.62 -10.90
N LYS A 828 -38.63 49.95 -11.93
CA LYS A 828 -39.78 49.02 -11.84
C LYS A 828 -39.48 47.70 -12.54
N ALA A 829 -40.16 46.65 -12.08
CA ALA A 829 -40.20 45.35 -12.75
C ALA A 829 -41.59 45.15 -13.38
N TRP A 830 -41.64 45.05 -14.70
CA TRP A 830 -42.87 44.81 -15.46
C TRP A 830 -43.05 43.31 -15.75
N LYS A 831 -44.18 42.73 -15.34
CA LYS A 831 -44.53 41.32 -15.58
C LYS A 831 -45.24 41.17 -16.93
N ASN A 832 -44.72 40.33 -17.82
CA ASN A 832 -45.32 40.05 -19.12
C ASN A 832 -46.50 39.08 -18.97
N THR A 833 -47.73 39.54 -19.20
CA THR A 833 -48.94 38.71 -19.03
C THR A 833 -49.13 37.68 -20.14
N GLY A 834 -48.33 37.73 -21.20
CA GLY A 834 -48.27 36.70 -22.24
C GLY A 834 -47.60 35.41 -21.77
N ILE A 835 -46.97 35.41 -20.58
CA ILE A 835 -46.31 34.24 -19.99
C ILE A 835 -47.04 33.89 -18.70
N ASN A 836 -47.69 32.72 -18.68
CA ASN A 836 -48.28 32.20 -17.46
C ASN A 836 -47.31 31.22 -16.77
N LYS A 837 -47.21 31.31 -15.44
CA LYS A 837 -46.35 30.48 -14.61
C LYS A 837 -47.19 29.75 -13.57
N THR A 838 -47.13 28.43 -13.58
CA THR A 838 -47.73 27.57 -12.56
C THR A 838 -46.66 27.20 -11.54
N ALA A 839 -46.95 27.41 -10.26
CA ALA A 839 -46.12 26.97 -9.13
C ALA A 839 -47.07 26.56 -8.01
N ASN A 840 -47.49 25.30 -7.99
CA ASN A 840 -48.36 24.74 -6.95
C ASN A 840 -47.61 23.64 -6.18
N ASN A 841 -48.32 22.89 -5.35
CA ASN A 841 -47.76 21.84 -4.50
C ASN A 841 -47.40 20.53 -5.25
N THR A 842 -47.62 20.41 -6.55
CA THR A 842 -47.29 19.17 -7.31
C THR A 842 -46.53 19.44 -8.60
N THR A 843 -46.67 20.66 -9.15
CA THR A 843 -46.25 21.00 -10.50
C THR A 843 -45.71 22.43 -10.56
N ILE A 844 -44.55 22.58 -11.21
CA ILE A 844 -44.04 23.86 -11.71
C ILE A 844 -44.04 23.80 -13.23
N ALA A 845 -44.71 24.74 -13.88
CA ALA A 845 -44.87 24.76 -15.34
C ALA A 845 -44.92 26.19 -15.90
N VAL A 846 -44.71 26.31 -17.21
CA VAL A 846 -44.85 27.57 -17.95
C VAL A 846 -45.74 27.39 -19.17
N ASN A 847 -46.51 28.41 -19.51
CA ASN A 847 -47.23 28.50 -20.78
C ASN A 847 -46.90 29.83 -21.44
N LEU A 848 -46.30 29.76 -22.63
CA LEU A 848 -45.92 30.92 -23.43
C LEU A 848 -47.03 31.21 -24.45
N GLY A 849 -47.76 32.30 -24.26
CA GLY A 849 -48.71 32.84 -25.22
C GLY A 849 -48.07 33.90 -26.15
N ASN A 850 -48.90 34.82 -26.64
CA ASN A 850 -48.41 36.02 -27.33
C ASN A 850 -47.96 37.07 -26.30
N ASN A 851 -46.82 37.71 -26.53
CA ASN A 851 -46.30 38.74 -25.63
C ASN A 851 -47.30 39.89 -25.50
N SER A 852 -47.48 40.37 -24.27
CA SER A 852 -48.36 41.49 -23.98
C SER A 852 -47.74 42.83 -24.42
N THR A 853 -48.58 43.73 -24.93
CA THR A 853 -48.19 45.11 -25.26
C THR A 853 -48.39 46.03 -24.05
N LEU A 854 -47.40 46.87 -23.75
CA LEU A 854 -47.46 47.84 -22.66
C LEU A 854 -48.46 48.96 -22.98
N THR A 855 -49.47 49.15 -22.12
CA THR A 855 -50.38 50.30 -22.15
C THR A 855 -50.18 51.17 -20.90
N ASN A 856 -50.25 52.49 -21.07
CA ASN A 856 -49.84 53.50 -20.09
C ASN A 856 -50.68 53.52 -18.79
N SER A 857 -51.73 52.69 -18.68
CA SER A 857 -52.84 52.84 -17.72
C SER A 857 -53.08 51.67 -16.75
N THR A 858 -52.10 50.79 -16.47
CA THR A 858 -52.35 49.69 -15.51
C THR A 858 -51.40 49.62 -14.32
N HIS A 859 -51.98 49.51 -13.12
CA HIS A 859 -51.35 49.21 -11.82
C HIS A 859 -50.63 47.85 -11.85
N ARG A 860 -49.47 47.76 -12.51
CA ARG A 860 -48.73 46.49 -12.70
C ARG A 860 -47.23 46.61 -12.42
N TYR A 861 -46.88 47.33 -11.35
CA TYR A 861 -45.49 47.62 -10.99
C TYR A 861 -45.19 47.24 -9.54
N HIS A 862 -44.10 46.51 -9.31
CA HIS A 862 -43.42 46.52 -8.00
C HIS A 862 -42.41 47.67 -7.98
N LYS A 863 -42.49 48.51 -6.96
CA LYS A 863 -41.56 49.62 -6.71
C LYS A 863 -40.33 49.07 -5.98
N PHE A 864 -39.14 49.20 -6.55
CA PHE A 864 -37.91 48.90 -5.82
C PHE A 864 -37.62 50.05 -4.86
N THR A 865 -37.68 49.79 -3.54
CA THR A 865 -36.98 50.66 -2.59
C THR A 865 -35.52 50.23 -2.55
N HIS A 866 -34.66 50.96 -3.27
CA HIS A 866 -33.24 51.04 -2.93
C HIS A 866 -33.13 51.64 -1.53
N LYS A 867 -33.03 50.80 -0.50
CA LYS A 867 -32.35 51.23 0.73
C LYS A 867 -30.90 50.80 0.59
N HIS A 868 -30.04 51.79 0.34
CA HIS A 868 -28.62 51.65 0.61
C HIS A 868 -28.45 51.33 2.10
N HIS A 869 -27.88 50.17 2.41
CA HIS A 869 -27.06 49.94 3.59
C HIS A 869 -25.97 48.93 3.24
#